data_AF-A0A938S2X9-F1
#
_entry.id   AF-A0A938S2X9-F1
#
_cell.length_a   1.000
_cell.length_b   1.000
_cell.length_c   1.000
_cell.angle_alpha   90.00
_cell.angle_beta   90.00
_cell.angle_gamma   90.00
#
_symmetry.space_group_name_H-M   'P 1'
#
loop_
_entity.id
_entity.type
_entity.pdbx_description
1 polymer ?
#
loop_
_entity_poly.entity_id
_entity_poly.type
_entity_poly.pdbx_seq_one_letter_code
_entity_poly.pdbx_strand_id
1 'polypeptide(L)'
;MTRDGTPQKICKVFVSSTYLDNEKRREIVQDAIDRAGMRWIGMERFTATTHPTVESCLEQVREADVLVGIIAHRYGWIPEGREFSITELEYDAAKDRLMFLIDESVPVQTERDFDPKPDRWDKQKKLAAFKARIQKDQQPGRFKDEILGAMLMQALRDWENRRASHGGEHEPPRTSQLEGGPQGTLEAEIRSYLAKADSLYANLPVAGFVTQLKVPIDIADIYIPLRALVDLRGVSEEPFADAADAEKCLASGQTNLEISLPQGFEQCAARHKRGIVILGDPGAGKTTHMKRLLLWCARNGSASIGLPEGMVPVFLALHDLTHLDRGLEDFIQAQLAHPHLGTTAGFGRRLLERGNLLLLFDGLDEVADTDQRRRVSQWIGAALRVHRLCRFVVTSRYAGYSPDVALNEQFLEMHIRPLSADQAEKFIRTWFRIVETGLARDQTQGKQIAEDKADKLIARLREPEFRARRVFELTRNPLLLTNLCLVHRHRGSLPKRRARLYDECIDVLLEHWRTAKGLEGMDASQARRVLQPVALWLHQESGRTRATAAELAAVVEPALRDTGWPGASAAAFLSAVRDRSGLLTGWGRERFGFMHLGFQEYLAAREIRRRAFKEQGVLKDLAGRFGDSWWQEVALLLLALEDPSLFEPYMREVVQRPEFAHFPVLVDACLEDAVEVSSVPFLEFLQADPGGKSELWQRQLAAVRVLARLDPGALEVLHDRLSRHPSMDIRALVAGRRASVDQEVWREERTGYELVWIPPGSFTMGSPESEKERYDYEGPEHEVHVRGFLMGRYPVTNAQYATFLKANPEVSEPEFWADRKFNEAQQPVVGVSWDDARRFAEWAGMRLPTEAEWEYACRAGTTTRFYTGDKEEDLGRAGWYSANAGGQPHAVGGKEPNKFGLYDMHGNVWEWVEDDWHRSYDGAPNDGRAWIDSPKRGSGRVLRGGAWINDPRDCRAAFRYVYVPHERLGTFGFRVVSSGLGPSE
;
A
#
# COMPACT_ATOMS: atom_id res chain seq x y z
N MET A 1 22.42 -12.89 -46.18
CA MET A 1 23.32 -13.47 -47.20
C MET A 1 24.30 -14.37 -46.47
N THR A 2 24.43 -15.64 -46.86
CA THR A 2 25.52 -16.51 -46.41
C THR A 2 26.78 -16.24 -47.25
N ARG A 3 27.93 -16.80 -46.85
CA ARG A 3 29.28 -16.50 -47.35
C ARG A 3 29.49 -16.69 -48.87
N ASP A 4 28.50 -17.20 -49.59
CA ASP A 4 28.63 -17.65 -50.98
C ASP A 4 27.73 -16.83 -51.94
N GLY A 5 27.08 -15.77 -51.44
CA GLY A 5 26.36 -14.80 -52.28
C GLY A 5 25.05 -15.27 -52.90
N THR A 6 24.60 -16.51 -52.66
CA THR A 6 23.26 -16.95 -53.07
C THR A 6 22.18 -16.45 -52.10
N PRO A 7 21.03 -15.96 -52.60
CA PRO A 7 19.92 -15.55 -51.74
C PRO A 7 19.41 -16.76 -50.96
N GLN A 8 19.36 -16.64 -49.64
CA GLN A 8 18.84 -17.68 -48.75
C GLN A 8 17.38 -17.91 -49.15
N LYS A 9 17.09 -19.08 -49.72
CA LYS A 9 15.75 -19.42 -50.20
C LYS A 9 14.85 -19.56 -48.98
N ILE A 10 14.07 -18.52 -48.69
CA ILE A 10 13.14 -18.51 -47.56
C ILE A 10 12.10 -19.62 -47.78
N CYS A 11 12.02 -20.57 -46.85
CA CYS A 11 11.06 -21.66 -46.91
C CYS A 11 9.63 -21.11 -46.85
N LYS A 12 8.80 -21.50 -47.83
CA LYS A 12 7.39 -21.15 -47.90
C LYS A 12 6.55 -22.18 -47.17
N VAL A 13 5.82 -21.77 -46.15
CA VAL A 13 4.91 -22.64 -45.39
C VAL A 13 3.48 -22.27 -45.73
N PHE A 14 2.74 -23.21 -46.34
CA PHE A 14 1.31 -23.03 -46.57
C PHE A 14 0.54 -23.54 -45.37
N VAL A 15 -0.40 -22.75 -44.86
CA VAL A 15 -1.23 -23.16 -43.71
C VAL A 15 -2.67 -23.41 -44.13
N SER A 16 -3.10 -24.66 -43.96
CA SER A 16 -4.48 -25.08 -44.18
C SER A 16 -5.25 -25.10 -42.87
N SER A 17 -6.25 -24.22 -42.74
CA SER A 17 -7.22 -24.24 -41.65
C SER A 17 -8.50 -23.48 -42.02
N THR A 18 -9.40 -24.17 -42.74
CA THR A 18 -10.60 -23.53 -43.31
C THR A 18 -11.80 -23.59 -42.36
N TYR A 19 -11.76 -22.86 -41.24
CA TYR A 19 -12.95 -22.49 -40.46
C TYR A 19 -12.68 -21.43 -39.37
N LEU A 20 -13.76 -20.83 -38.85
CA LEU A 20 -13.78 -19.89 -37.72
C LEU A 20 -13.26 -20.49 -36.40
N ASP A 21 -13.38 -21.80 -36.19
CA ASP A 21 -12.89 -22.45 -34.96
C ASP A 21 -11.36 -22.40 -34.84
N ASN A 22 -10.65 -22.13 -35.93
CA ASN A 22 -9.20 -22.03 -35.98
C ASN A 22 -8.66 -20.60 -36.07
N GLU A 23 -9.50 -19.56 -35.98
CA GLU A 23 -9.05 -18.16 -36.15
C GLU A 23 -7.93 -17.77 -35.18
N LYS A 24 -8.12 -17.98 -33.87
CA LYS A 24 -7.08 -17.72 -32.86
C LYS A 24 -5.85 -18.64 -33.01
N ARG A 25 -6.06 -19.86 -33.51
CA ARG A 25 -4.98 -20.83 -33.73
C ARG A 25 -4.12 -20.44 -34.92
N ARG A 26 -4.70 -19.81 -35.96
CA ARG A 26 -3.94 -19.26 -37.09
C ARG A 26 -2.96 -18.18 -36.64
N GLU A 27 -3.35 -17.30 -35.71
CA GLU A 27 -2.44 -16.28 -35.16
C GLU A 27 -1.23 -16.90 -34.45
N ILE A 28 -1.48 -17.93 -33.62
CA ILE A 28 -0.42 -18.69 -32.93
C ILE A 28 0.53 -19.37 -33.93
N VAL A 29 -0.03 -19.97 -34.97
CA VAL A 29 0.75 -20.67 -36.01
C VAL A 29 1.50 -19.68 -36.90
N GLN A 30 0.94 -18.50 -37.16
CA GLN A 30 1.63 -17.43 -37.90
C GLN A 30 2.82 -16.90 -37.11
N ASP A 31 2.64 -16.57 -35.82
CA ASP A 31 3.74 -16.12 -34.96
C ASP A 31 4.85 -17.19 -34.86
N ALA A 32 4.49 -18.47 -34.79
CA ALA A 32 5.47 -19.56 -34.85
C ALA A 32 6.21 -19.60 -36.20
N ILE A 33 5.53 -19.54 -37.34
CA ILE A 33 6.19 -19.56 -38.66
C ILE A 33 7.10 -18.34 -38.85
N ASP A 34 6.66 -17.16 -38.41
CA ASP A 34 7.45 -15.92 -38.48
C ASP A 34 8.70 -16.01 -37.57
N ARG A 35 8.58 -16.59 -36.37
CA ARG A 35 9.71 -16.85 -35.46
C ARG A 35 10.67 -17.93 -35.97
N ALA A 36 10.18 -18.86 -36.78
CA ALA A 36 11.03 -19.82 -37.49
C ALA A 36 11.77 -19.18 -38.68
N GLY A 37 11.51 -17.90 -39.00
CA GLY A 37 12.12 -17.22 -40.14
C GLY A 37 11.61 -17.72 -41.50
N MET A 38 10.45 -18.38 -41.51
CA MET A 38 9.83 -18.94 -42.71
C MET A 38 8.71 -18.02 -43.22
N ARG A 39 8.38 -18.11 -44.51
CA ARG A 39 7.34 -17.28 -45.12
C ARG A 39 5.99 -17.96 -45.02
N TRP A 40 5.09 -17.35 -44.24
CA TRP A 40 3.68 -17.72 -44.17
C TRP A 40 2.94 -17.47 -45.50
N ILE A 41 2.18 -18.47 -45.95
CA ILE A 41 1.16 -18.35 -47.00
C ILE A 41 -0.17 -18.84 -46.41
N GLY A 42 -1.09 -17.90 -46.17
CA GLY A 42 -2.42 -18.18 -45.63
C GLY A 42 -3.51 -17.67 -46.57
N MET A 43 -4.67 -18.32 -46.52
CA MET A 43 -5.81 -18.06 -47.40
C MET A 43 -6.39 -16.63 -47.29
N GLU A 44 -6.17 -15.90 -46.19
CA GLU A 44 -6.85 -14.62 -45.94
C GLU A 44 -6.10 -13.34 -46.38
N ARG A 45 -4.95 -13.45 -47.08
CA ARG A 45 -4.18 -12.28 -47.56
C ARG A 45 -4.49 -11.82 -48.99
N PHE A 46 -5.64 -12.18 -49.56
CA PHE A 46 -6.06 -11.63 -50.84
C PHE A 46 -6.71 -10.26 -50.63
N THR A 47 -6.11 -9.21 -51.20
CA THR A 47 -6.74 -7.88 -51.30
C THR A 47 -8.07 -8.00 -52.05
N ALA A 48 -9.01 -7.06 -51.82
CA ALA A 48 -10.41 -7.07 -52.30
C ALA A 48 -10.66 -7.27 -53.82
N THR A 49 -9.63 -7.53 -54.63
CA THR A 49 -9.65 -7.72 -56.08
C THR A 49 -9.30 -9.14 -56.55
N THR A 50 -8.97 -10.09 -55.68
CA THR A 50 -8.66 -11.48 -56.09
C THR A 50 -9.43 -12.49 -55.24
N HIS A 51 -10.48 -13.09 -55.79
CA HIS A 51 -11.10 -14.30 -55.24
C HIS A 51 -10.32 -15.52 -55.79
N PRO A 52 -9.43 -16.16 -55.01
CA PRO A 52 -8.69 -17.32 -55.50
C PRO A 52 -9.66 -18.48 -55.79
N THR A 53 -9.53 -19.11 -56.95
CA THR A 53 -10.22 -20.37 -57.25
C THR A 53 -9.55 -21.52 -56.48
N VAL A 54 -10.25 -22.65 -56.33
CA VAL A 54 -9.70 -23.89 -55.76
C VAL A 54 -8.38 -24.26 -56.42
N GLU A 55 -8.30 -24.14 -57.74
CA GLU A 55 -7.10 -24.40 -58.52
C GLU A 55 -5.92 -23.50 -58.12
N SER A 56 -6.16 -22.23 -57.78
CA SER A 56 -5.10 -21.31 -57.31
C SER A 56 -4.58 -21.67 -55.93
N CYS A 57 -5.45 -22.10 -55.00
CA CYS A 57 -5.02 -22.58 -53.69
C CYS A 57 -4.16 -23.84 -53.83
N LEU A 58 -4.58 -24.80 -54.67
CA LEU A 58 -3.82 -26.02 -54.92
C LEU A 58 -2.48 -25.76 -55.61
N GLU A 59 -2.40 -24.76 -56.50
CA GLU A 59 -1.12 -24.34 -57.09
C GLU A 59 -0.17 -23.77 -56.03
N GLN A 60 -0.65 -22.92 -55.12
CA GLN A 60 0.18 -22.38 -54.03
C GLN A 60 0.64 -23.46 -53.06
N VAL A 61 -0.18 -24.48 -52.78
CA VAL A 61 0.23 -25.63 -51.98
C VAL A 61 1.33 -26.44 -52.68
N ARG A 62 1.23 -26.64 -54.00
CA ARG A 62 2.29 -27.31 -54.78
C ARG A 62 3.58 -26.50 -54.84
N GLU A 63 3.48 -25.17 -54.79
CA GLU A 63 4.64 -24.27 -54.74
C GLU A 63 5.28 -24.15 -53.35
N ALA A 64 4.51 -24.38 -52.29
CA ALA A 64 5.00 -24.33 -50.92
C ALA A 64 6.01 -25.45 -50.64
N ASP A 65 6.92 -25.17 -49.70
CA ASP A 65 7.94 -26.12 -49.28
C ASP A 65 7.38 -27.15 -48.30
N VAL A 66 6.43 -26.76 -47.44
CA VAL A 66 5.70 -27.64 -46.52
C VAL A 66 4.30 -27.10 -46.23
N LEU A 67 3.34 -28.02 -46.11
CA LEU A 67 1.99 -27.76 -45.65
C LEU A 67 1.91 -27.95 -44.12
N VAL A 68 1.37 -26.97 -43.41
CA VAL A 68 0.94 -27.11 -42.01
C VAL A 68 -0.58 -27.18 -41.96
N GLY A 69 -1.12 -28.32 -41.51
CA GLY A 69 -2.55 -28.52 -41.38
C GLY A 69 -2.99 -28.53 -39.91
N ILE A 70 -3.93 -27.64 -39.55
CA ILE A 70 -4.50 -27.57 -38.19
C ILE A 70 -5.94 -28.09 -38.25
N ILE A 71 -6.19 -29.26 -37.66
CA ILE A 71 -7.49 -29.93 -37.71
C ILE A 71 -8.12 -29.95 -36.32
N ALA A 72 -9.14 -29.10 -36.12
CA ALA A 72 -9.91 -29.02 -34.89
C ALA A 72 -11.24 -29.80 -34.98
N HIS A 73 -12.39 -29.15 -34.81
CA HIS A 73 -13.68 -29.83 -34.62
C HIS A 73 -14.59 -29.79 -35.86
N ARG A 74 -14.30 -28.93 -36.85
CA ARG A 74 -15.12 -28.79 -38.06
C ARG A 74 -14.46 -29.38 -39.30
N TYR A 75 -15.31 -29.96 -40.17
CA TYR A 75 -14.89 -30.41 -41.49
C TYR A 75 -14.84 -29.21 -42.45
N GLY A 76 -13.78 -29.13 -43.26
CA GLY A 76 -13.55 -28.01 -44.18
C GLY A 76 -14.64 -27.88 -45.25
N TRP A 77 -14.69 -26.71 -45.89
CA TRP A 77 -15.62 -26.45 -46.98
C TRP A 77 -15.35 -27.36 -48.19
N ILE A 78 -16.40 -27.92 -48.80
CA ILE A 78 -16.33 -28.75 -50.02
C ILE A 78 -16.62 -27.85 -51.23
N PRO A 79 -15.67 -27.66 -52.16
CA PRO A 79 -15.94 -26.86 -53.35
C PRO A 79 -17.00 -27.48 -54.27
N GLU A 80 -17.76 -26.64 -54.98
CA GLU A 80 -18.78 -27.10 -55.91
C GLU A 80 -18.20 -28.08 -56.96
N GLY A 81 -18.86 -29.22 -57.16
CA GLY A 81 -18.41 -30.27 -58.08
C GLY A 81 -17.26 -31.16 -57.56
N ARG A 82 -16.82 -31.00 -56.31
CA ARG A 82 -15.80 -31.86 -55.67
C ARG A 82 -16.40 -32.74 -54.56
N GLU A 83 -15.78 -33.88 -54.30
CA GLU A 83 -16.26 -34.85 -53.27
C GLU A 83 -15.67 -34.59 -51.87
N PHE A 84 -14.47 -34.02 -51.80
CA PHE A 84 -13.67 -33.80 -50.60
C PHE A 84 -13.51 -32.32 -50.25
N SER A 85 -13.26 -32.01 -48.98
CA SER A 85 -13.03 -30.62 -48.53
C SER A 85 -11.74 -30.03 -49.12
N ILE A 86 -11.67 -28.70 -49.18
CA ILE A 86 -10.50 -27.98 -49.66
C ILE A 86 -9.22 -28.37 -48.88
N THR A 87 -9.31 -28.53 -47.56
CA THR A 87 -8.19 -28.99 -46.72
C THR A 87 -7.71 -30.39 -47.09
N GLU A 88 -8.60 -31.29 -47.51
CA GLU A 88 -8.20 -32.62 -48.00
C GLU A 88 -7.54 -32.54 -49.37
N LEU A 89 -8.04 -31.69 -50.26
CA LEU A 89 -7.45 -31.48 -51.57
C LEU A 89 -6.05 -30.85 -51.44
N GLU A 90 -5.86 -29.91 -50.50
CA GLU A 90 -4.57 -29.30 -50.17
C GLU A 90 -3.62 -30.32 -49.54
N TYR A 91 -4.11 -31.17 -48.64
CA TYR A 91 -3.34 -32.29 -48.09
C TYR A 91 -2.82 -33.22 -49.19
N ASP A 92 -3.68 -33.59 -50.14
CA ASP A 92 -3.32 -34.48 -51.25
C ASP A 92 -2.36 -33.80 -52.26
N ALA A 93 -2.43 -32.47 -52.40
CA ALA A 93 -1.57 -31.69 -53.32
C ALA A 93 -0.19 -31.33 -52.75
N ALA A 94 0.00 -31.39 -51.43
CA ALA A 94 1.22 -30.97 -50.75
C ALA A 94 2.39 -31.95 -50.96
N LYS A 95 3.61 -31.39 -51.09
CA LYS A 95 4.86 -32.16 -51.21
C LYS A 95 5.27 -32.76 -49.86
N ASP A 96 5.41 -31.91 -48.86
CA ASP A 96 5.67 -32.27 -47.47
C ASP A 96 4.55 -31.75 -46.57
N ARG A 97 4.31 -32.44 -45.45
CA ARG A 97 3.16 -32.17 -44.58
C ARG A 97 3.53 -32.29 -43.10
N LEU A 98 3.05 -31.35 -42.30
CA LEU A 98 3.07 -31.37 -40.84
C LEU A 98 1.63 -31.19 -40.33
N MET A 99 1.03 -32.26 -39.83
CA MET A 99 -0.37 -32.24 -39.41
C MET A 99 -0.52 -32.20 -37.90
N PHE A 100 -1.43 -31.35 -37.43
CA PHE A 100 -1.74 -31.14 -36.02
C PHE A 100 -3.24 -31.38 -35.78
N LEU A 101 -3.54 -32.30 -34.88
CA LEU A 101 -4.90 -32.64 -34.48
C LEU A 101 -5.17 -32.10 -33.07
N ILE A 102 -6.32 -31.47 -32.86
CA ILE A 102 -6.71 -31.04 -31.52
C ILE A 102 -6.80 -32.23 -30.57
N ASP A 103 -6.28 -32.06 -29.35
CA ASP A 103 -6.30 -33.10 -28.33
C ASP A 103 -7.73 -33.35 -27.83
N GLU A 104 -8.07 -34.62 -27.63
CA GLU A 104 -9.42 -35.06 -27.22
C GLU A 104 -9.82 -34.54 -25.83
N SER A 105 -8.85 -34.12 -25.00
CA SER A 105 -9.10 -33.51 -23.68
C SER A 105 -9.49 -32.04 -23.73
N VAL A 106 -9.46 -31.39 -24.90
CA VAL A 106 -9.91 -30.00 -25.05
C VAL A 106 -11.45 -29.96 -25.04
N PRO A 107 -12.10 -29.19 -24.15
CA PRO A 107 -13.56 -29.14 -24.06
C PRO A 107 -14.18 -28.60 -25.35
N VAL A 108 -15.20 -29.30 -25.86
CA VAL A 108 -15.92 -28.90 -27.08
C VAL A 108 -17.12 -28.02 -26.72
N GLN A 109 -17.20 -26.82 -27.30
CA GLN A 109 -18.34 -25.92 -27.16
C GLN A 109 -19.33 -26.16 -28.30
N THR A 110 -20.42 -26.88 -28.02
CA THR A 110 -21.28 -27.46 -29.06
C THR A 110 -21.85 -26.45 -30.05
N GLU A 111 -22.13 -25.23 -29.59
CA GLU A 111 -22.70 -24.13 -30.38
C GLU A 111 -21.67 -23.46 -31.31
N ARG A 112 -20.38 -23.49 -30.92
CA ARG A 112 -19.29 -22.81 -31.61
C ARG A 112 -18.41 -23.75 -32.45
N ASP A 113 -18.32 -25.01 -32.06
CA ASP A 113 -17.36 -25.98 -32.61
C ASP A 113 -17.99 -27.01 -33.56
N PHE A 114 -19.33 -27.08 -33.68
CA PHE A 114 -20.02 -27.94 -34.66
C PHE A 114 -20.80 -27.15 -35.71
N ASP A 115 -20.95 -27.71 -36.91
CA ASP A 115 -21.76 -27.11 -37.97
C ASP A 115 -23.25 -27.09 -37.55
N PRO A 116 -23.94 -25.93 -37.59
CA PRO A 116 -25.34 -25.83 -37.21
C PRO A 116 -26.31 -26.47 -38.23
N LYS A 117 -25.84 -26.87 -39.43
CA LYS A 117 -26.68 -27.40 -40.51
C LYS A 117 -27.06 -28.89 -40.31
N PRO A 118 -28.18 -29.36 -40.90
CA PRO A 118 -28.67 -30.74 -40.74
C PRO A 118 -27.68 -31.83 -41.20
N ASP A 119 -26.77 -31.51 -42.13
CA ASP A 119 -25.75 -32.40 -42.67
C ASP A 119 -24.51 -32.57 -41.76
N ARG A 120 -24.53 -31.99 -40.55
CA ARG A 120 -23.42 -32.01 -39.58
C ARG A 120 -22.90 -33.41 -39.29
N TRP A 121 -23.78 -34.41 -39.19
CA TRP A 121 -23.36 -35.78 -38.83
C TRP A 121 -22.60 -36.47 -39.95
N ASP A 122 -22.92 -36.18 -41.20
CA ASP A 122 -22.19 -36.71 -42.35
C ASP A 122 -20.84 -36.01 -42.53
N LYS A 123 -20.78 -34.70 -42.29
CA LYS A 123 -19.50 -33.96 -42.21
C LYS A 123 -18.60 -34.46 -41.07
N GLN A 124 -19.17 -34.79 -39.91
CA GLN A 124 -18.40 -35.36 -38.79
C GLN A 124 -17.86 -36.76 -39.12
N LYS A 125 -18.62 -37.60 -39.84
CA LYS A 125 -18.09 -38.87 -40.37
C LYS A 125 -16.94 -38.65 -41.36
N LYS A 126 -17.06 -37.68 -42.27
CA LYS A 126 -15.97 -37.32 -43.20
C LYS A 126 -14.73 -36.78 -42.46
N LEU A 127 -14.90 -35.95 -41.44
CA LEU A 127 -13.80 -35.46 -40.60
C LEU A 127 -13.11 -36.60 -39.84
N ALA A 128 -13.88 -37.52 -39.26
CA ALA A 128 -13.33 -38.68 -38.57
C ALA A 128 -12.53 -39.57 -39.53
N ALA A 129 -13.06 -39.81 -40.74
CA ALA A 129 -12.36 -40.55 -41.79
C ALA A 129 -11.05 -39.85 -42.21
N PHE A 130 -11.07 -38.52 -42.34
CA PHE A 130 -9.87 -37.76 -42.69
C PHE A 130 -8.82 -37.75 -41.57
N LYS A 131 -9.22 -37.59 -40.29
CA LYS A 131 -8.32 -37.72 -39.14
C LYS A 131 -7.67 -39.10 -39.09
N ALA A 132 -8.45 -40.16 -39.32
CA ALA A 132 -7.94 -41.53 -39.39
C ALA A 132 -6.96 -41.72 -40.55
N ARG A 133 -7.22 -41.09 -41.72
CA ARG A 133 -6.29 -41.08 -42.85
C ARG A 133 -4.97 -40.39 -42.49
N ILE A 134 -5.01 -39.20 -41.91
CA ILE A 134 -3.80 -38.47 -41.46
C ILE A 134 -2.97 -39.33 -40.50
N GLN A 135 -3.63 -39.96 -39.51
CA GLN A 135 -2.96 -40.81 -38.52
C GLN A 135 -2.33 -42.07 -39.14
N LYS A 136 -2.86 -42.55 -40.26
CA LYS A 136 -2.29 -43.68 -41.01
C LYS A 136 -1.08 -43.25 -41.84
N ASP A 137 -1.13 -42.06 -42.42
CA ASP A 137 -0.10 -41.55 -43.33
C ASP A 137 1.12 -40.98 -42.59
N GLN A 138 0.92 -40.42 -41.39
CA GLN A 138 1.96 -39.81 -40.56
C GLN A 138 1.57 -39.85 -39.08
N GLN A 139 2.51 -39.53 -38.19
CA GLN A 139 2.21 -39.31 -36.77
C GLN A 139 1.89 -37.82 -36.53
N PRO A 140 0.61 -37.41 -36.46
CA PRO A 140 0.28 -36.01 -36.27
C PRO A 140 0.55 -35.55 -34.83
N GLY A 141 0.93 -34.28 -34.68
CA GLY A 141 1.04 -33.65 -33.36
C GLY A 141 -0.34 -33.47 -32.72
N ARG A 142 -0.51 -33.90 -31.47
CA ARG A 142 -1.73 -33.63 -30.69
C ARG A 142 -1.56 -32.37 -29.87
N PHE A 143 -2.40 -31.36 -30.06
CA PHE A 143 -2.19 -30.04 -29.45
C PHE A 143 -3.32 -29.63 -28.50
N LYS A 144 -2.92 -28.88 -27.45
CA LYS A 144 -3.77 -27.95 -26.71
C LYS A 144 -3.39 -26.53 -27.09
N ASP A 145 -4.28 -25.57 -26.89
CA ASP A 145 -4.07 -24.19 -27.36
C ASP A 145 -2.83 -23.55 -26.73
N GLU A 146 -2.49 -23.90 -25.49
CA GLU A 146 -1.35 -23.34 -24.76
C GLU A 146 0.02 -23.82 -25.30
N ILE A 147 0.04 -24.96 -26.00
CA ILE A 147 1.29 -25.60 -26.45
C ILE A 147 1.44 -25.65 -27.98
N LEU A 148 0.40 -25.31 -28.75
CA LEU A 148 0.39 -25.39 -30.21
C LEU A 148 1.58 -24.64 -30.85
N GLY A 149 1.89 -23.42 -30.38
CA GLY A 149 2.98 -22.62 -30.92
C GLY A 149 4.36 -23.26 -30.70
N ALA A 150 4.62 -23.79 -29.51
CA ALA A 150 5.88 -24.47 -29.19
C ALA A 150 6.04 -25.78 -29.97
N MET A 151 4.96 -26.56 -30.09
CA MET A 151 4.95 -27.80 -30.87
C MET A 151 5.22 -27.55 -32.35
N LEU A 152 4.59 -26.52 -32.93
CA LEU A 152 4.79 -26.19 -34.34
C LEU A 152 6.21 -25.70 -34.62
N MET A 153 6.76 -24.85 -33.74
CA MET A 153 8.13 -24.37 -33.83
C MET A 153 9.14 -25.52 -33.87
N GLN A 154 8.96 -26.51 -32.99
CA GLN A 154 9.83 -27.67 -32.94
C GLN A 154 9.69 -28.52 -34.21
N ALA A 155 8.46 -28.79 -34.65
CA ALA A 155 8.20 -29.59 -35.85
C ALA A 155 8.77 -28.96 -37.14
N LEU A 156 8.69 -27.63 -37.28
CA LEU A 156 9.26 -26.91 -38.43
C LEU A 156 10.80 -26.97 -38.44
N ARG A 157 11.44 -26.84 -37.28
CA ARG A 157 12.91 -26.98 -37.15
C ARG A 157 13.37 -28.40 -37.46
N ASP A 158 12.67 -29.39 -36.93
CA ASP A 158 12.99 -30.80 -37.17
C ASP A 158 12.77 -31.19 -38.64
N TRP A 159 11.78 -30.59 -39.30
CA TRP A 159 11.57 -30.73 -40.73
C TRP A 159 12.68 -30.05 -41.55
N GLU A 160 13.05 -28.81 -41.22
CA GLU A 160 14.13 -28.08 -41.91
C GLU A 160 15.48 -28.81 -41.80
N ASN A 161 15.79 -29.34 -40.61
CA ASN A 161 17.00 -30.14 -40.37
C ASN A 161 17.02 -31.44 -41.19
N ARG A 162 15.87 -32.13 -41.32
CA ARG A 162 15.73 -33.34 -42.16
C ARG A 162 15.89 -33.04 -43.64
N ARG A 163 15.37 -31.89 -44.09
CA ARG A 163 15.50 -31.43 -45.48
C ARG A 163 16.94 -31.04 -45.82
N ALA A 164 17.64 -30.37 -44.90
CA ALA A 164 19.06 -30.01 -45.07
C ALA A 164 19.98 -31.25 -45.19
N SER A 165 19.57 -32.40 -44.64
CA SER A 165 20.33 -33.65 -44.68
C SER A 165 20.04 -34.53 -45.92
N HIS A 166 19.07 -34.18 -46.78
CA HIS A 166 18.70 -34.94 -47.99
C HIS A 166 19.21 -34.32 -49.31
N GLY A 167 19.99 -33.23 -49.26
CA GLY A 167 20.55 -32.57 -50.44
C GLY A 167 22.06 -32.38 -50.37
N GLY A 168 22.84 -33.37 -50.81
CA GLY A 168 24.29 -33.24 -51.04
C GLY A 168 25.11 -34.44 -50.56
N GLU A 169 25.76 -35.14 -51.49
CA GLU A 169 26.71 -36.23 -51.27
C GLU A 169 28.05 -35.75 -50.65
N HIS A 170 28.72 -36.67 -49.93
CA HIS A 170 30.07 -36.59 -49.30
C HIS A 170 30.19 -35.67 -48.07
N GLU A 171 30.77 -36.03 -46.92
CA GLU A 171 31.62 -37.15 -46.47
C GLU A 171 31.59 -37.10 -44.92
N PRO A 172 31.66 -38.23 -44.17
CA PRO A 172 31.55 -38.20 -42.70
C PRO A 172 32.76 -37.47 -42.07
N PRO A 173 32.57 -36.66 -41.00
CA PRO A 173 33.70 -36.23 -40.21
C PRO A 173 34.27 -37.47 -39.52
N ARG A 174 35.52 -37.75 -39.87
CA ARG A 174 36.37 -38.81 -39.33
C ARG A 174 36.28 -38.87 -37.81
N THR A 175 36.18 -40.10 -37.32
CA THR A 175 36.62 -40.50 -35.98
C THR A 175 38.09 -40.13 -35.80
N SER A 176 38.35 -38.93 -35.30
CA SER A 176 39.60 -38.63 -34.60
C SER A 176 39.33 -38.79 -33.11
N GLN A 177 39.95 -39.82 -32.52
CA GLN A 177 40.27 -39.83 -31.11
C GLN A 177 40.95 -38.51 -30.76
N LEU A 178 40.23 -37.65 -30.04
CA LEU A 178 40.76 -36.51 -29.30
C LEU A 178 40.09 -36.53 -27.94
N GLU A 179 40.95 -36.48 -26.94
CA GLU A 179 40.69 -36.47 -25.51
C GLU A 179 39.84 -35.25 -25.09
N GLY A 180 39.20 -35.30 -23.92
CA GLY A 180 38.06 -34.44 -23.54
C GLY A 180 38.28 -32.93 -23.30
N GLY A 181 37.16 -32.18 -23.41
CA GLY A 181 36.90 -30.78 -22.97
C GLY A 181 35.96 -30.02 -23.95
N PRO A 182 35.30 -28.87 -23.64
CA PRO A 182 34.90 -28.22 -22.38
C PRO A 182 33.38 -27.85 -22.27
N GLN A 183 32.48 -28.40 -23.10
CA GLN A 183 31.02 -28.08 -23.02
C GLN A 183 30.28 -28.91 -21.96
N GLY A 184 30.66 -30.18 -21.75
CA GLY A 184 30.13 -31.00 -20.66
C GLY A 184 30.57 -30.52 -19.26
N THR A 185 31.67 -29.76 -19.19
CA THR A 185 32.20 -29.20 -17.94
C THR A 185 31.49 -27.92 -17.50
N LEU A 186 31.07 -27.03 -18.42
CA LEU A 186 30.42 -25.76 -18.05
C LEU A 186 29.02 -25.98 -17.46
N GLU A 187 28.20 -26.84 -18.06
CA GLU A 187 26.86 -27.14 -17.53
C GLU A 187 26.91 -27.90 -16.19
N ALA A 188 27.94 -28.73 -15.98
CA ALA A 188 28.20 -29.33 -14.68
C ALA A 188 28.62 -28.28 -13.63
N GLU A 189 29.45 -27.31 -14.03
CA GLU A 189 29.86 -26.20 -13.18
C GLU A 189 28.68 -25.26 -12.83
N ILE A 190 27.78 -24.98 -13.78
CA ILE A 190 26.53 -24.23 -13.57
C ILE A 190 25.64 -24.94 -12.54
N ARG A 191 25.41 -26.25 -12.70
CA ARG A 191 24.62 -27.02 -11.72
C ARG A 191 25.25 -27.00 -10.33
N SER A 192 26.58 -27.11 -10.24
CA SER A 192 27.30 -27.00 -8.98
C SER A 192 27.15 -25.61 -8.36
N TYR A 193 27.28 -24.55 -9.16
CA TYR A 193 27.07 -23.18 -8.73
C TYR A 193 25.65 -22.97 -8.19
N LEU A 194 24.62 -23.37 -8.93
CA LEU A 194 23.22 -23.18 -8.51
C LEU A 194 22.90 -23.93 -7.21
N ALA A 195 23.39 -25.15 -7.04
CA ALA A 195 23.21 -25.91 -5.79
C ALA A 195 23.88 -25.24 -4.58
N LYS A 196 25.08 -24.68 -4.77
CA LYS A 196 25.79 -23.94 -3.71
C LYS A 196 25.16 -22.57 -3.45
N ALA A 197 24.68 -21.89 -4.49
CA ALA A 197 23.96 -20.63 -4.36
C ALA A 197 22.63 -20.83 -3.61
N ASP A 198 21.93 -21.94 -3.85
CA ASP A 198 20.76 -22.34 -3.05
C ASP A 198 21.14 -22.46 -1.57
N SER A 199 22.20 -23.21 -1.27
CA SER A 199 22.67 -23.39 0.10
C SER A 199 23.11 -22.08 0.77
N LEU A 200 23.69 -21.14 0.00
CA LEU A 200 24.20 -19.87 0.49
C LEU A 200 23.09 -18.84 0.75
N TYR A 201 22.07 -18.79 -0.12
CA TYR A 201 21.06 -17.73 -0.11
C TYR A 201 19.69 -18.18 0.39
N ALA A 202 19.41 -19.48 0.54
CA ALA A 202 18.10 -19.97 0.95
C ALA A 202 17.68 -19.52 2.35
N ASN A 203 18.63 -19.37 3.28
CA ASN A 203 18.30 -19.14 4.68
C ASN A 203 18.33 -17.65 5.05
N LEU A 204 17.23 -17.15 5.60
CA LEU A 204 17.19 -15.84 6.23
C LEU A 204 17.79 -15.94 7.65
N PRO A 205 18.85 -15.18 7.98
CA PRO A 205 19.35 -15.16 9.35
C PRO A 205 18.32 -14.45 10.25
N VAL A 206 17.74 -15.18 11.20
CA VAL A 206 16.93 -14.58 12.26
C VAL A 206 17.82 -14.39 13.48
N ALA A 207 18.24 -13.15 13.72
CA ALA A 207 18.85 -12.76 14.99
C ALA A 207 17.76 -12.15 15.90
N GLY A 208 18.03 -12.02 17.20
CA GLY A 208 17.12 -11.43 18.19
C GLY A 208 17.48 -11.92 19.59
N PHE A 209 17.22 -11.09 20.62
CA PHE A 209 17.54 -11.25 22.05
C PHE A 209 18.02 -12.62 22.46
N VAL A 210 19.21 -12.68 23.11
CA VAL A 210 19.85 -13.69 24.02
C VAL A 210 19.55 -15.20 23.76
N THR A 211 18.38 -15.55 23.30
CA THR A 211 17.94 -16.79 22.70
C THR A 211 18.63 -17.11 21.37
N GLN A 212 19.21 -18.29 21.36
CA GLN A 212 19.79 -19.00 20.23
C GLN A 212 18.70 -19.42 19.23
N LEU A 213 18.01 -18.49 18.57
CA LEU A 213 17.00 -18.82 17.56
C LEU A 213 17.70 -19.32 16.28
N LYS A 214 18.13 -20.59 16.30
CA LYS A 214 18.84 -21.27 15.21
C LYS A 214 17.89 -21.99 14.27
N VAL A 215 16.71 -21.41 14.00
CA VAL A 215 15.81 -21.98 12.99
C VAL A 215 16.21 -21.41 11.64
N PRO A 216 16.74 -22.23 10.70
CA PRO A 216 16.92 -21.78 9.34
C PRO A 216 15.54 -21.54 8.72
N ILE A 217 15.23 -20.29 8.38
CA ILE A 217 14.01 -19.93 7.67
C ILE A 217 14.32 -19.88 6.18
N ASP A 218 13.75 -20.80 5.41
CA ASP A 218 13.86 -20.76 3.95
C ASP A 218 13.09 -19.54 3.41
N ILE A 219 13.75 -18.71 2.60
CA ILE A 219 13.16 -17.53 1.97
C ILE A 219 11.91 -17.91 1.16
N ALA A 220 11.90 -19.06 0.49
CA ALA A 220 10.76 -19.51 -0.30
C ALA A 220 9.50 -19.74 0.56
N ASP A 221 9.67 -20.14 1.83
CA ASP A 221 8.56 -20.45 2.72
C ASP A 221 7.97 -19.20 3.39
N ILE A 222 8.80 -18.19 3.67
CA ILE A 222 8.38 -16.95 4.36
C ILE A 222 7.99 -15.83 3.38
N TYR A 223 8.43 -15.91 2.12
CA TYR A 223 8.23 -14.83 1.15
C TYR A 223 6.75 -14.60 0.81
N ILE A 224 6.28 -13.40 1.12
CA ILE A 224 4.97 -12.91 0.67
C ILE A 224 5.19 -12.12 -0.63
N PRO A 225 4.46 -12.43 -1.72
CA PRO A 225 4.57 -11.68 -2.98
C PRO A 225 4.32 -10.19 -2.75
N LEU A 226 5.37 -9.39 -2.95
CA LEU A 226 5.30 -7.93 -2.87
C LEU A 226 4.58 -7.38 -4.10
N ARG A 227 3.84 -6.29 -3.90
CA ARG A 227 3.19 -5.54 -4.98
C ARG A 227 4.00 -4.31 -5.32
N ALA A 228 3.90 -3.88 -6.57
CA ALA A 228 4.51 -2.66 -7.04
C ALA A 228 3.59 -1.91 -7.99
N LEU A 229 3.70 -0.58 -7.97
CA LEU A 229 3.16 0.28 -9.01
C LEU A 229 4.19 0.40 -10.12
N VAL A 230 3.74 0.22 -11.36
CA VAL A 230 4.58 0.39 -12.55
C VAL A 230 4.41 1.81 -13.07
N ASP A 231 5.51 2.56 -13.18
CA ASP A 231 5.47 3.84 -13.87
C ASP A 231 5.49 3.62 -15.38
N LEU A 232 4.35 3.87 -16.03
CA LEU A 232 4.21 3.70 -17.48
C LEU A 232 4.75 4.90 -18.29
N ARG A 233 5.08 6.02 -17.63
CA ARG A 233 5.56 7.25 -18.29
C ARG A 233 7.02 7.15 -18.72
N GLY A 234 7.79 6.22 -18.14
CA GLY A 234 9.24 6.12 -18.32
C GLY A 234 9.99 6.76 -17.15
N VAL A 235 11.23 7.20 -17.37
CA VAL A 235 12.03 7.90 -16.35
C VAL A 235 11.33 9.23 -16.02
N SER A 236 10.77 9.35 -14.81
CA SER A 236 10.11 10.57 -14.33
C SER A 236 11.09 11.74 -14.21
N GLU A 237 10.69 12.95 -14.62
CA GLU A 237 11.49 14.17 -14.44
C GLU A 237 11.61 14.55 -12.95
N GLU A 238 10.59 14.23 -12.15
CA GLU A 238 10.59 14.44 -10.70
C GLU A 238 10.72 13.11 -9.93
N PRO A 239 11.71 12.97 -9.04
CA PRO A 239 11.88 11.77 -8.22
C PRO A 239 10.84 11.73 -7.09
N PHE A 240 10.35 10.54 -6.77
CA PHE A 240 9.51 10.33 -5.58
C PHE A 240 10.33 10.40 -4.29
N ALA A 241 9.74 10.96 -3.24
CA ALA A 241 10.39 11.07 -1.93
C ALA A 241 10.51 9.71 -1.21
N ASP A 242 9.47 8.89 -1.28
CA ASP A 242 9.34 7.56 -0.66
C ASP A 242 8.22 6.74 -1.33
N ALA A 243 7.91 5.55 -0.80
CA ALA A 243 6.85 4.70 -1.34
C ALA A 243 5.45 5.31 -1.21
N ALA A 244 5.18 6.10 -0.17
CA ALA A 244 3.87 6.72 0.03
C ALA A 244 3.65 7.89 -0.94
N ASP A 245 4.70 8.68 -1.21
CA ASP A 245 4.70 9.71 -2.23
C ASP A 245 4.50 9.11 -3.63
N ALA A 246 5.24 8.04 -3.94
CA ALA A 246 5.04 7.29 -5.17
C ALA A 246 3.60 6.76 -5.29
N GLU A 247 3.05 6.17 -4.22
CA GLU A 247 1.67 5.68 -4.18
C GLU A 247 0.66 6.80 -4.41
N LYS A 248 0.80 7.95 -3.74
CA LYS A 248 -0.09 9.10 -3.91
C LYS A 248 -0.04 9.67 -5.33
N CYS A 249 1.15 9.91 -5.86
CA CYS A 249 1.33 10.49 -7.19
C CYS A 249 0.92 9.54 -8.32
N LEU A 250 1.14 8.23 -8.13
CA LEU A 250 0.80 7.23 -9.15
C LEU A 250 -0.66 6.77 -9.05
N ALA A 251 -1.33 6.87 -7.90
CA ALA A 251 -2.74 6.49 -7.75
C ALA A 251 -3.72 7.48 -8.43
N SER A 252 -3.36 8.76 -8.55
CA SER A 252 -4.21 9.78 -9.19
C SER A 252 -4.25 9.75 -10.72
N GLY A 253 -3.39 8.94 -11.35
CA GLY A 253 -3.28 8.84 -12.81
C GLY A 253 -4.09 7.67 -13.38
N GLN A 254 -4.91 7.92 -14.42
CA GLN A 254 -5.68 6.89 -15.13
C GLN A 254 -4.83 5.82 -15.88
N THR A 255 -3.50 5.85 -15.75
CA THR A 255 -2.56 5.11 -16.60
C THR A 255 -1.62 4.14 -15.86
N ASN A 256 -1.69 4.02 -14.53
CA ASN A 256 -0.72 3.21 -13.78
C ASN A 256 -1.22 1.81 -13.45
N LEU A 257 -0.32 0.82 -13.55
CA LEU A 257 -0.63 -0.59 -13.38
C LEU A 257 -0.06 -1.11 -12.05
N GLU A 258 -0.92 -1.66 -11.19
CA GLU A 258 -0.50 -2.40 -10.00
C GLU A 258 -0.26 -3.87 -10.36
N ILE A 259 0.93 -4.39 -10.03
CA ILE A 259 1.30 -5.79 -10.27
C ILE A 259 2.03 -6.40 -9.07
N SER A 260 2.07 -7.72 -9.02
CA SER A 260 3.07 -8.41 -8.19
C SER A 260 4.46 -8.30 -8.83
N LEU A 261 5.53 -8.30 -8.02
CA LEU A 261 6.90 -8.21 -8.55
C LEU A 261 7.23 -9.27 -9.63
N PRO A 262 6.82 -10.56 -9.50
CA PRO A 262 7.06 -11.55 -10.55
C PRO A 262 6.43 -11.22 -11.92
N GLN A 263 5.27 -10.56 -11.93
CA GLN A 263 4.62 -10.12 -13.17
C GLN A 263 5.40 -9.00 -13.88
N GLY A 264 6.43 -8.43 -13.23
CA GLY A 264 7.30 -7.42 -13.83
C GLY A 264 8.00 -7.91 -15.11
N PHE A 265 8.33 -9.20 -15.20
CA PHE A 265 8.95 -9.76 -16.41
C PHE A 265 7.98 -9.83 -17.58
N GLU A 266 6.71 -10.18 -17.34
CA GLU A 266 5.65 -10.16 -18.36
C GLU A 266 5.43 -8.73 -18.87
N GLN A 267 5.37 -7.75 -17.96
CA GLN A 267 5.20 -6.34 -18.33
C GLN A 267 6.40 -5.78 -19.09
N CYS A 268 7.63 -6.22 -18.76
CA CYS A 268 8.82 -5.91 -19.53
C CYS A 268 8.75 -6.49 -20.94
N ALA A 269 8.37 -7.77 -21.08
CA ALA A 269 8.25 -8.42 -22.37
C ALA A 269 7.20 -7.72 -23.25
N ALA A 270 6.03 -7.42 -22.69
CA ALA A 270 4.93 -6.73 -23.38
C ALA A 270 5.32 -5.32 -23.89
N ARG A 271 6.29 -4.66 -23.23
CA ARG A 271 6.77 -3.31 -23.59
C ARG A 271 8.12 -3.32 -24.30
N HIS A 272 8.59 -4.50 -24.72
CA HIS A 272 9.91 -4.67 -25.35
C HIS A 272 11.08 -4.11 -24.51
N LYS A 273 10.94 -4.07 -23.19
CA LYS A 273 11.98 -3.68 -22.23
C LYS A 273 12.81 -4.90 -21.82
N ARG A 274 14.05 -4.67 -21.42
CA ARG A 274 15.02 -5.73 -21.07
C ARG A 274 15.57 -5.63 -19.66
N GLY A 275 15.39 -4.49 -19.01
CA GLY A 275 15.75 -4.27 -17.62
C GLY A 275 14.52 -3.99 -16.74
N ILE A 276 14.62 -4.34 -15.47
CA ILE A 276 13.70 -3.91 -14.40
C ILE A 276 14.51 -3.12 -13.39
N VAL A 277 13.99 -1.99 -12.93
CA VAL A 277 14.48 -1.32 -11.72
C VAL A 277 13.41 -1.40 -10.64
N ILE A 278 13.78 -1.94 -9.48
CA ILE A 278 12.91 -2.08 -8.32
C ILE A 278 13.30 -1.02 -7.29
N LEU A 279 12.39 -0.07 -7.10
CA LEU A 279 12.51 1.02 -6.16
C LEU A 279 11.66 0.71 -4.92
N GLY A 280 12.16 1.08 -3.74
CA GLY A 280 11.42 0.87 -2.50
C GLY A 280 12.18 1.37 -1.30
N ASP A 281 11.46 1.50 -0.18
CA ASP A 281 12.05 1.98 1.07
C ASP A 281 13.07 1.01 1.70
N PRO A 282 13.92 1.48 2.62
CA PRO A 282 14.75 0.62 3.46
C PRO A 282 13.90 -0.47 4.15
N GLY A 283 14.34 -1.73 4.11
CA GLY A 283 13.59 -2.84 4.72
C GLY A 283 12.37 -3.34 3.92
N ALA A 284 12.03 -2.72 2.78
CA ALA A 284 10.90 -3.13 1.93
C ALA A 284 11.03 -4.52 1.28
N GLY A 285 12.16 -5.22 1.45
CA GLY A 285 12.37 -6.57 0.95
C GLY A 285 12.99 -6.68 -0.45
N LYS A 286 13.62 -5.61 -0.98
CA LYS A 286 14.30 -5.60 -2.30
C LYS A 286 15.33 -6.71 -2.47
N THR A 287 16.34 -6.76 -1.59
CA THR A 287 17.38 -7.81 -1.58
C THR A 287 16.78 -9.20 -1.36
N THR A 288 15.78 -9.31 -0.48
CA THR A 288 15.05 -10.57 -0.25
C THR A 288 14.36 -11.05 -1.52
N HIS A 289 13.78 -10.13 -2.29
CA HIS A 289 13.20 -10.45 -3.59
C HIS A 289 14.25 -10.87 -4.62
N MET A 290 15.41 -10.19 -4.70
CA MET A 290 16.52 -10.61 -5.57
C MET A 290 16.97 -12.05 -5.27
N LYS A 291 17.19 -12.36 -3.99
CA LYS A 291 17.53 -13.72 -3.55
C LYS A 291 16.41 -14.71 -3.86
N ARG A 292 15.14 -14.32 -3.67
CA ARG A 292 13.99 -15.15 -4.02
C ARG A 292 13.96 -15.49 -5.52
N LEU A 293 14.24 -14.53 -6.40
CA LEU A 293 14.33 -14.76 -7.85
C LEU A 293 15.44 -15.75 -8.19
N LEU A 294 16.63 -15.57 -7.61
CA LEU A 294 17.74 -16.52 -7.77
C LEU A 294 17.34 -17.93 -7.37
N LEU A 295 16.76 -18.09 -6.18
CA LEU A 295 16.32 -19.40 -5.66
C LEU A 295 15.21 -20.00 -6.52
N TRP A 296 14.30 -19.17 -7.05
CA TRP A 296 13.23 -19.65 -7.92
C TRP A 296 13.81 -20.22 -9.22
N CYS A 297 14.74 -19.51 -9.86
CA CYS A 297 15.42 -20.01 -11.05
C CYS A 297 16.26 -21.26 -10.75
N ALA A 298 16.96 -21.29 -9.60
CA ALA A 298 17.79 -22.43 -9.22
C ALA A 298 16.96 -23.71 -8.95
N ARG A 299 15.79 -23.58 -8.31
CA ARG A 299 14.94 -24.72 -7.92
C ARG A 299 13.97 -25.17 -9.00
N ASN A 300 13.36 -24.24 -9.73
CA ASN A 300 12.22 -24.51 -10.62
C ASN A 300 12.49 -24.14 -12.09
N GLY A 301 13.68 -23.62 -12.40
CA GLY A 301 14.02 -23.09 -13.71
C GLY A 301 13.42 -21.70 -13.99
N SER A 302 14.04 -20.95 -14.89
CA SER A 302 13.67 -19.58 -15.25
C SER A 302 12.30 -19.46 -15.94
N ALA A 303 11.88 -20.48 -16.69
CA ALA A 303 10.58 -20.50 -17.38
C ALA A 303 9.39 -20.37 -16.42
N SER A 304 9.55 -20.84 -15.18
CA SER A 304 8.50 -20.79 -14.15
C SER A 304 8.11 -19.37 -13.69
N ILE A 305 8.90 -18.36 -14.04
CA ILE A 305 8.66 -16.94 -13.71
C ILE A 305 8.56 -16.05 -14.96
N GLY A 306 8.22 -16.62 -16.11
CA GLY A 306 8.04 -15.88 -17.36
C GLY A 306 9.36 -15.43 -18.01
N LEU A 307 10.50 -15.97 -17.60
CA LEU A 307 11.79 -15.73 -18.25
C LEU A 307 12.11 -16.83 -19.28
N PRO A 308 12.94 -16.55 -20.30
CA PRO A 308 13.42 -17.57 -21.23
C PRO A 308 14.03 -18.79 -20.52
N GLU A 309 13.80 -19.98 -21.08
CA GLU A 309 14.29 -21.24 -20.51
C GLU A 309 15.83 -21.29 -20.46
N GLY A 310 16.37 -21.91 -19.42
CA GLY A 310 17.82 -22.09 -19.24
C GLY A 310 18.58 -20.82 -18.82
N MET A 311 17.89 -19.77 -18.35
CA MET A 311 18.56 -18.59 -17.80
C MET A 311 19.23 -18.90 -16.46
N VAL A 312 20.48 -18.47 -16.32
CA VAL A 312 21.25 -18.65 -15.09
C VAL A 312 21.24 -17.35 -14.28
N PRO A 313 20.72 -17.34 -13.04
CA PRO A 313 20.76 -16.17 -12.17
C PRO A 313 22.16 -15.92 -11.60
N VAL A 314 22.58 -14.66 -11.56
CA VAL A 314 23.82 -14.22 -10.92
C VAL A 314 23.51 -13.03 -10.02
N PHE A 315 23.79 -13.19 -8.72
CA PHE A 315 23.64 -12.12 -7.73
C PHE A 315 24.89 -11.24 -7.72
N LEU A 316 24.71 -9.92 -7.83
CA LEU A 316 25.78 -8.94 -7.99
C LEU A 316 25.56 -7.78 -7.00
N ALA A 317 26.26 -7.81 -5.86
CA ALA A 317 26.17 -6.75 -4.86
C ALA A 317 26.95 -5.49 -5.32
N LEU A 318 26.25 -4.39 -5.58
CA LEU A 318 26.86 -3.19 -6.16
C LEU A 318 27.81 -2.46 -5.20
N HIS A 319 27.71 -2.66 -3.89
CA HIS A 319 28.67 -2.09 -2.93
C HIS A 319 30.08 -2.70 -3.06
N ASP A 320 30.22 -3.89 -3.65
CA ASP A 320 31.51 -4.53 -3.91
C ASP A 320 32.17 -4.03 -5.21
N LEU A 321 31.47 -3.21 -6.00
CA LEU A 321 31.96 -2.72 -7.28
C LEU A 321 33.00 -1.61 -7.08
N THR A 322 34.27 -1.98 -7.20
CA THR A 322 35.42 -1.08 -6.99
C THR A 322 35.99 -0.49 -8.29
N HIS A 323 36.00 -1.27 -9.38
CA HIS A 323 36.68 -0.92 -10.63
C HIS A 323 35.77 -1.12 -11.85
N LEU A 324 35.13 -0.04 -12.31
CA LEU A 324 34.24 -0.06 -13.50
C LEU A 324 34.97 -0.40 -14.81
N ASP A 325 36.26 -0.06 -14.89
CA ASP A 325 37.14 -0.24 -16.05
C ASP A 325 37.45 -1.71 -16.36
N ARG A 326 37.33 -2.59 -15.36
CA ARG A 326 37.55 -4.03 -15.49
C ARG A 326 36.40 -4.79 -16.19
N GLY A 327 35.26 -4.13 -16.37
CA GLY A 327 34.13 -4.68 -17.10
C GLY A 327 33.27 -5.67 -16.31
N LEU A 328 32.19 -6.14 -16.95
CA LEU A 328 31.16 -6.97 -16.32
C LEU A 328 31.64 -8.40 -16.01
N GLU A 329 32.51 -8.96 -16.84
CA GLU A 329 33.13 -10.27 -16.65
C GLU A 329 33.86 -10.38 -15.32
N ASP A 330 34.76 -9.42 -15.04
CA ASP A 330 35.57 -9.40 -13.83
C ASP A 330 34.69 -9.21 -12.59
N PHE A 331 33.64 -8.40 -12.69
CA PHE A 331 32.71 -8.20 -11.59
C PHE A 331 31.90 -9.48 -11.28
N ILE A 332 31.40 -10.17 -12.31
CA ILE A 332 30.76 -11.47 -12.16
C ILE A 332 31.74 -12.47 -11.52
N GLN A 333 32.98 -12.54 -12.02
CA GLN A 333 33.98 -13.46 -11.48
C GLN A 333 34.32 -13.16 -10.02
N ALA A 334 34.40 -11.89 -9.63
CA ALA A 334 34.67 -11.50 -8.24
C ALA A 334 33.56 -11.96 -7.28
N GLN A 335 32.30 -11.83 -7.70
CA GLN A 335 31.14 -12.28 -6.90
C GLN A 335 31.07 -13.80 -6.81
N LEU A 336 31.39 -14.51 -7.90
CA LEU A 336 31.39 -15.98 -7.94
C LEU A 336 32.57 -16.61 -7.18
N ALA A 337 33.68 -15.87 -7.00
CA ALA A 337 34.83 -16.30 -6.22
C ALA A 337 34.58 -16.39 -4.70
N HIS A 338 33.34 -16.12 -4.24
CA HIS A 338 32.95 -16.26 -2.84
C HIS A 338 33.31 -17.66 -2.27
N PRO A 339 33.89 -17.75 -1.06
CA PRO A 339 34.39 -19.02 -0.51
C PRO A 339 33.37 -20.16 -0.47
N HIS A 340 32.09 -19.85 -0.26
CA HIS A 340 31.00 -20.83 -0.24
C HIS A 340 30.49 -21.26 -1.62
N LEU A 341 30.77 -20.49 -2.68
CA LEU A 341 30.43 -20.86 -4.06
C LEU A 341 31.55 -21.68 -4.71
N GLY A 342 32.82 -21.36 -4.41
CA GLY A 342 33.98 -22.16 -4.81
C GLY A 342 34.01 -22.46 -6.32
N THR A 343 33.77 -21.43 -7.15
CA THR A 343 33.78 -21.53 -8.61
C THR A 343 35.21 -21.48 -9.15
N THR A 344 35.48 -22.08 -10.31
CA THR A 344 36.83 -22.04 -10.91
C THR A 344 37.14 -20.66 -11.51
N ALA A 345 38.44 -20.38 -11.71
CA ALA A 345 38.87 -19.15 -12.36
C ALA A 345 38.33 -19.07 -13.81
N GLY A 346 37.90 -17.87 -14.20
CA GLY A 346 37.31 -17.61 -15.52
C GLY A 346 35.90 -18.18 -15.72
N PHE A 347 35.25 -18.70 -14.67
CA PHE A 347 33.85 -19.14 -14.75
C PHE A 347 32.90 -17.99 -15.11
N GLY A 348 33.13 -16.80 -14.55
CA GLY A 348 32.34 -15.59 -14.88
C GLY A 348 32.39 -15.24 -16.37
N ARG A 349 33.59 -15.33 -16.98
CA ARG A 349 33.78 -15.16 -18.42
C ARG A 349 32.96 -16.16 -19.23
N ARG A 350 33.09 -17.45 -18.91
CA ARG A 350 32.39 -18.53 -19.62
C ARG A 350 30.87 -18.38 -19.51
N LEU A 351 30.35 -17.92 -18.37
CA LEU A 351 28.93 -17.59 -18.21
C LEU A 351 28.51 -16.43 -19.11
N LEU A 352 29.30 -15.35 -19.14
CA LEU A 352 28.97 -14.17 -19.93
C LEU A 352 29.03 -14.45 -21.44
N GLU A 353 29.99 -15.26 -21.88
CA GLU A 353 30.13 -15.75 -23.26
C GLU A 353 28.98 -16.69 -23.65
N ARG A 354 28.51 -17.56 -22.74
CA ARG A 354 27.31 -18.39 -22.93
C ARG A 354 26.06 -17.53 -23.16
N GLY A 355 25.98 -16.38 -22.48
CA GLY A 355 24.78 -15.56 -22.45
C GLY A 355 23.62 -16.26 -21.74
N ASN A 356 22.40 -15.78 -21.99
CA ASN A 356 21.19 -16.26 -21.31
C ASN A 356 21.33 -16.20 -19.78
N LEU A 357 21.69 -15.02 -19.27
CA LEU A 357 21.87 -14.77 -17.83
C LEU A 357 20.78 -13.84 -17.30
N LEU A 358 20.37 -14.06 -16.06
CA LEU A 358 19.61 -13.12 -15.26
C LEU A 358 20.57 -12.44 -14.27
N LEU A 359 20.94 -11.19 -14.56
CA LEU A 359 21.88 -10.42 -13.74
C LEU A 359 21.11 -9.57 -12.72
N LEU A 360 21.33 -9.86 -11.44
CA LEU A 360 20.62 -9.27 -10.30
C LEU A 360 21.57 -8.29 -9.59
N PHE A 361 21.52 -7.01 -9.98
CA PHE A 361 22.32 -5.94 -9.40
C PHE A 361 21.62 -5.37 -8.16
N ASP A 362 22.13 -5.68 -6.99
CA ASP A 362 21.51 -5.26 -5.72
C ASP A 362 22.21 -4.03 -5.14
N GLY A 363 21.43 -3.01 -4.76
CA GLY A 363 21.89 -1.88 -3.96
C GLY A 363 22.57 -0.75 -4.75
N LEU A 364 21.94 -0.23 -5.81
CA LEU A 364 22.50 0.94 -6.54
C LEU A 364 22.67 2.16 -5.63
N ASP A 365 21.82 2.30 -4.61
CA ASP A 365 21.91 3.34 -3.59
C ASP A 365 23.11 3.19 -2.63
N GLU A 366 23.70 2.00 -2.54
CA GLU A 366 24.86 1.71 -1.68
C GLU A 366 26.19 2.14 -2.34
N VAL A 367 26.16 2.49 -3.63
CA VAL A 367 27.32 3.07 -4.32
C VAL A 367 27.53 4.49 -3.81
N ALA A 368 28.74 4.72 -3.34
CA ALA A 368 28.95 5.72 -2.31
C ALA A 368 28.63 7.15 -2.79
N ASP A 369 29.13 7.67 -3.93
CA ASP A 369 28.74 9.02 -4.43
C ASP A 369 27.83 9.03 -5.65
N THR A 370 27.16 10.16 -5.86
CA THR A 370 26.18 10.35 -6.94
C THR A 370 26.80 10.29 -8.33
N ASP A 371 28.03 10.80 -8.52
CA ASP A 371 28.72 10.73 -9.82
C ASP A 371 29.14 9.30 -10.16
N GLN A 372 29.60 8.55 -9.17
CA GLN A 372 29.90 7.13 -9.29
C GLN A 372 28.61 6.35 -9.55
N ARG A 373 27.50 6.65 -8.85
CA ARG A 373 26.18 6.08 -9.14
C ARG A 373 25.72 6.34 -10.57
N ARG A 374 25.89 7.57 -11.06
CA ARG A 374 25.64 7.94 -12.46
C ARG A 374 26.51 7.10 -13.40
N ARG A 375 27.81 6.97 -13.12
CA ARG A 375 28.73 6.13 -13.92
C ARG A 375 28.37 4.65 -13.90
N VAL A 376 27.97 4.12 -12.74
CA VAL A 376 27.50 2.73 -12.59
C VAL A 376 26.21 2.51 -13.38
N SER A 377 25.24 3.43 -13.29
CA SER A 377 23.99 3.37 -14.05
C SER A 377 24.23 3.39 -15.56
N GLN A 378 25.10 4.29 -16.03
CA GLN A 378 25.54 4.36 -17.42
C GLN A 378 26.25 3.07 -17.86
N TRP A 379 27.10 2.49 -17.00
CA TRP A 379 27.79 1.23 -17.24
C TRP A 379 26.82 0.04 -17.34
N ILE A 380 25.83 -0.05 -16.45
CA ILE A 380 24.75 -1.05 -16.51
C ILE A 380 23.96 -0.90 -17.82
N GLY A 381 23.60 0.34 -18.18
CA GLY A 381 22.90 0.64 -19.43
C GLY A 381 23.70 0.25 -20.67
N ALA A 382 25.02 0.48 -20.66
CA ALA A 382 25.92 0.06 -21.73
C ALA A 382 26.03 -1.47 -21.80
N ALA A 383 26.18 -2.15 -20.66
CA ALA A 383 26.23 -3.61 -20.60
C ALA A 383 24.95 -4.27 -21.14
N LEU A 384 23.78 -3.70 -20.84
CA LEU A 384 22.49 -4.18 -21.39
C LEU A 384 22.43 -4.10 -22.92
N ARG A 385 23.09 -3.11 -23.54
CA ARG A 385 23.16 -2.98 -25.01
C ARG A 385 24.06 -4.05 -25.64
N VAL A 386 25.16 -4.38 -24.97
CA VAL A 386 26.14 -5.39 -25.43
C VAL A 386 25.59 -6.81 -25.25
N HIS A 387 25.09 -7.15 -24.06
CA HIS A 387 24.69 -8.51 -23.71
C HIS A 387 23.20 -8.76 -24.02
N ARG A 388 22.87 -8.92 -25.30
CA ARG A 388 21.48 -8.98 -25.79
C ARG A 388 20.66 -10.18 -25.29
N LEU A 389 21.33 -11.26 -24.92
CA LEU A 389 20.71 -12.49 -24.41
C LEU A 389 20.50 -12.45 -22.89
N CYS A 390 20.91 -11.38 -22.20
CA CYS A 390 20.79 -11.26 -20.75
C CYS A 390 19.61 -10.39 -20.35
N ARG A 391 19.08 -10.63 -19.14
CA ARG A 391 18.06 -9.80 -18.47
C ARG A 391 18.68 -9.18 -17.23
N PHE A 392 18.29 -7.94 -16.95
CA PHE A 392 18.88 -7.14 -15.88
C PHE A 392 17.79 -6.77 -14.88
N VAL A 393 18.06 -6.97 -13.60
CA VAL A 393 17.22 -6.44 -12.52
C VAL A 393 18.12 -5.64 -11.61
N VAL A 394 17.73 -4.39 -11.32
CA VAL A 394 18.49 -3.48 -10.47
C VAL A 394 17.61 -3.07 -9.29
N THR A 395 18.15 -3.07 -8.08
CA THR A 395 17.43 -2.53 -6.92
C THR A 395 18.03 -1.20 -6.49
N SER A 396 17.17 -0.27 -6.04
CA SER A 396 17.63 0.96 -5.41
C SER A 396 16.60 1.48 -4.39
N ARG A 397 17.04 2.35 -3.49
CA ARG A 397 16.15 3.21 -2.71
C ARG A 397 15.82 4.47 -3.51
N TYR A 398 14.68 5.10 -3.22
CA TYR A 398 14.30 6.39 -3.79
C TYR A 398 15.40 7.44 -3.66
N ALA A 399 16.00 7.52 -2.47
CA ALA A 399 17.15 8.38 -2.15
C ALA A 399 18.35 8.27 -3.12
N GLY A 400 18.57 7.05 -3.60
CA GLY A 400 19.73 6.68 -4.39
C GLY A 400 19.55 6.94 -5.89
N TYR A 401 18.31 7.17 -6.32
CA TYR A 401 17.87 7.08 -7.70
C TYR A 401 17.25 8.42 -8.15
N SER A 402 18.12 9.43 -8.27
CA SER A 402 17.75 10.74 -8.83
C SER A 402 17.66 10.69 -10.36
N PRO A 403 17.05 11.68 -11.03
CA PRO A 403 16.97 11.73 -12.50
C PRO A 403 18.34 11.56 -13.19
N ASP A 404 19.40 12.15 -12.62
CA ASP A 404 20.78 12.02 -13.10
C ASP A 404 21.39 10.61 -12.98
N VAL A 405 20.83 9.77 -12.11
CA VAL A 405 21.28 8.40 -11.84
C VAL A 405 20.34 7.39 -12.51
N ALA A 406 19.14 7.82 -12.93
CA ALA A 406 18.13 6.95 -13.47
C ALA A 406 18.66 6.12 -14.64
N LEU A 407 18.23 4.86 -14.67
CA LEU A 407 18.55 3.95 -15.76
C LEU A 407 17.75 4.37 -17.01
N ASN A 408 18.27 4.01 -18.19
CA ASN A 408 17.67 4.44 -19.45
C ASN A 408 16.29 3.79 -19.73
N GLU A 409 15.65 4.19 -20.82
CA GLU A 409 14.30 3.78 -21.23
C GLU A 409 14.12 2.27 -21.48
N GLN A 410 15.21 1.49 -21.51
CA GLN A 410 15.16 0.02 -21.60
C GLN A 410 14.78 -0.65 -20.26
N PHE A 411 14.74 0.12 -19.17
CA PHE A 411 14.31 -0.34 -17.85
C PHE A 411 12.84 0.00 -17.59
N LEU A 412 12.16 -0.93 -16.91
CA LEU A 412 10.82 -0.73 -16.37
C LEU A 412 10.94 -0.35 -14.89
N GLU A 413 10.39 0.79 -14.50
CA GLU A 413 10.42 1.24 -13.11
C GLU A 413 9.25 0.64 -12.33
N MET A 414 9.59 -0.04 -11.23
CA MET A 414 8.65 -0.71 -10.35
C MET A 414 8.83 -0.20 -8.93
N HIS A 415 7.80 0.44 -8.37
CA HIS A 415 7.81 1.03 -7.05
C HIS A 415 7.11 0.10 -6.06
N ILE A 416 7.87 -0.53 -5.16
CA ILE A 416 7.33 -1.44 -4.15
C ILE A 416 6.32 -0.69 -3.28
N ARG A 417 5.11 -1.22 -3.21
CA ARG A 417 4.10 -0.75 -2.26
C ARG A 417 4.40 -1.29 -0.86
N PRO A 418 4.09 -0.52 0.19
CA PRO A 418 4.09 -1.05 1.54
C PRO A 418 3.14 -2.26 1.66
N LEU A 419 3.38 -3.16 2.61
CA LEU A 419 2.53 -4.33 2.81
C LEU A 419 1.09 -3.90 3.13
N SER A 420 0.11 -4.53 2.48
CA SER A 420 -1.29 -4.43 2.90
C SER A 420 -1.51 -5.14 4.24
N ALA A 421 -2.63 -4.83 4.92
CA ALA A 421 -3.02 -5.53 6.14
C ALA A 421 -3.08 -7.06 5.93
N ASP A 422 -3.67 -7.51 4.81
CA ASP A 422 -3.73 -8.94 4.47
C ASP A 422 -2.34 -9.57 4.27
N GLN A 423 -1.42 -8.85 3.60
CA GLN A 423 -0.06 -9.32 3.42
C GLN A 423 0.69 -9.40 4.76
N ALA A 424 0.47 -8.43 5.65
CA ALA A 424 1.05 -8.43 7.00
C ALA A 424 0.51 -9.60 7.85
N GLU A 425 -0.80 -9.84 7.87
CA GLU A 425 -1.39 -10.98 8.59
C GLU A 425 -0.90 -12.32 8.03
N LYS A 426 -0.83 -12.45 6.70
CA LYS A 426 -0.29 -13.65 6.07
C LYS A 426 1.19 -13.86 6.41
N PHE A 427 1.97 -12.78 6.47
CA PHE A 427 3.36 -12.82 6.91
C PHE A 427 3.46 -13.31 8.37
N ILE A 428 2.69 -12.70 9.29
CA ILE A 428 2.67 -13.07 10.72
C ILE A 428 2.38 -14.57 10.88
N ARG A 429 1.30 -15.05 10.27
CA ARG A 429 0.90 -16.47 10.36
C ARG A 429 1.98 -17.40 9.82
N THR A 430 2.53 -17.06 8.66
CA THR A 430 3.60 -17.84 8.04
C THR A 430 4.87 -17.86 8.90
N TRP A 431 5.25 -16.71 9.46
CA TRP A 431 6.42 -16.56 10.32
C TRP A 431 6.32 -17.43 11.58
N PHE A 432 5.23 -17.31 12.34
CA PHE A 432 5.03 -18.10 13.55
C PHE A 432 4.96 -19.59 13.23
N ARG A 433 4.29 -19.97 12.13
CA ARG A 433 4.24 -21.36 11.68
C ARG A 433 5.65 -21.92 11.48
N ILE A 434 6.51 -21.23 10.74
CA ILE A 434 7.88 -21.71 10.47
C ILE A 434 8.70 -21.76 11.76
N VAL A 435 8.70 -20.68 12.54
CA VAL A 435 9.54 -20.56 13.73
C VAL A 435 9.14 -21.54 14.82
N GLU A 436 7.86 -21.62 15.18
CA GLU A 436 7.44 -22.47 16.31
C GLU A 436 7.43 -23.95 15.92
N THR A 437 7.12 -24.31 14.67
CA THR A 437 7.27 -25.71 14.23
C THR A 437 8.72 -26.14 14.11
N GLY A 438 9.63 -25.24 13.72
CA GLY A 438 11.07 -25.49 13.68
C GLY A 438 11.71 -25.67 15.06
N LEU A 439 11.09 -25.13 16.12
CA LEU A 439 11.55 -25.28 17.51
C LEU A 439 10.85 -26.40 18.28
N ALA A 440 9.65 -26.82 17.86
CA ALA A 440 8.86 -27.79 18.59
C ALA A 440 9.38 -29.23 18.40
N ARG A 441 9.31 -30.01 19.48
CA ARG A 441 9.57 -31.47 19.42
C ARG A 441 8.41 -32.23 18.77
N ASP A 442 7.20 -31.71 18.93
CA ASP A 442 5.97 -32.21 18.30
C ASP A 442 5.44 -31.14 17.34
N GLN A 443 5.33 -31.51 16.06
CA GLN A 443 4.85 -30.60 15.02
C GLN A 443 3.41 -30.14 15.23
N THR A 444 2.55 -30.98 15.82
CA THR A 444 1.14 -30.64 16.08
C THR A 444 1.06 -29.58 17.16
N GLN A 445 1.81 -29.77 18.25
CA GLN A 445 1.92 -28.79 19.32
C GLN A 445 2.54 -27.47 18.81
N GLY A 446 3.60 -27.55 17.99
CA GLY A 446 4.24 -26.38 17.40
C GLY A 446 3.28 -25.55 16.52
N LYS A 447 2.43 -26.21 15.72
CA LYS A 447 1.39 -25.54 14.93
C LYS A 447 0.36 -24.84 15.82
N GLN A 448 -0.10 -25.48 16.88
CA GLN A 448 -1.07 -24.87 17.79
C GLN A 448 -0.50 -23.62 18.49
N ILE A 449 0.77 -23.68 18.94
CA ILE A 449 1.46 -22.52 19.52
C ILE A 449 1.64 -21.40 18.49
N ALA A 450 1.96 -21.76 17.25
CA ALA A 450 2.09 -20.79 16.16
C ALA A 450 0.78 -20.04 15.90
N GLU A 451 -0.32 -20.75 15.79
CA GLU A 451 -1.66 -20.18 15.57
C GLU A 451 -2.06 -19.26 16.73
N ASP A 452 -1.93 -19.73 17.98
CA ASP A 452 -2.26 -18.95 19.17
C ASP A 452 -1.46 -17.64 19.26
N LYS A 453 -0.14 -17.69 19.02
CA LYS A 453 0.70 -16.47 19.01
C LYS A 453 0.38 -15.55 17.84
N ALA A 454 0.15 -16.09 16.65
CA ALA A 454 -0.20 -15.29 15.48
C ALA A 454 -1.55 -14.58 15.71
N ASP A 455 -2.56 -15.28 16.20
CA ASP A 455 -3.89 -14.73 16.46
C ASP A 455 -3.84 -13.66 17.56
N LYS A 456 -3.09 -13.89 18.63
CA LYS A 456 -2.87 -12.88 19.69
C LYS A 456 -2.19 -11.63 19.17
N LEU A 457 -1.16 -11.78 18.32
CA LEU A 457 -0.49 -10.63 17.71
C LEU A 457 -1.44 -9.86 16.79
N ILE A 458 -2.15 -10.55 15.90
CA ILE A 458 -3.10 -9.93 14.96
C ILE A 458 -4.22 -9.21 15.72
N ALA A 459 -4.80 -9.86 16.73
CA ALA A 459 -5.82 -9.24 17.58
C ALA A 459 -5.29 -7.98 18.27
N ARG A 460 -4.05 -8.01 18.78
CA ARG A 460 -3.42 -6.86 19.42
C ARG A 460 -3.17 -5.70 18.46
N LEU A 461 -2.73 -5.98 17.23
CA LEU A 461 -2.48 -4.96 16.20
C LEU A 461 -3.77 -4.29 15.70
N ARG A 462 -4.93 -4.96 15.85
CA ARG A 462 -6.24 -4.42 15.50
C ARG A 462 -6.85 -3.52 16.58
N GLU A 463 -6.27 -3.47 17.78
CA GLU A 463 -6.76 -2.59 18.84
C GLU A 463 -6.55 -1.10 18.49
N PRO A 464 -7.49 -0.18 18.81
CA PRO A 464 -7.39 1.24 18.44
C PRO A 464 -6.06 1.91 18.81
N GLU A 465 -5.50 1.58 19.98
CA GLU A 465 -4.22 2.13 20.46
C GLU A 465 -3.03 1.75 19.54
N PHE A 466 -3.08 0.58 18.89
CA PHE A 466 -2.05 0.05 17.98
C PHE A 466 -2.36 0.33 16.51
N ARG A 467 -3.62 0.63 16.18
CA ARG A 467 -4.02 1.17 14.87
C ARG A 467 -3.62 2.62 14.66
N ALA A 468 -3.16 3.30 15.71
CA ALA A 468 -2.51 4.59 15.58
C ALA A 468 -1.45 4.52 14.47
N ARG A 469 -1.48 5.49 13.56
CA ARG A 469 -0.71 5.54 12.31
C ARG A 469 0.74 5.13 12.53
N ARG A 470 1.39 5.66 13.57
CA ARG A 470 2.80 5.38 13.91
C ARG A 470 3.11 3.90 14.19
N VAL A 471 2.22 3.14 14.81
CA VAL A 471 2.48 1.71 15.08
C VAL A 471 2.07 0.86 13.88
N PHE A 472 0.97 1.24 13.22
CA PHE A 472 0.52 0.59 12.00
C PHE A 472 1.57 0.67 10.87
N GLU A 473 2.27 1.79 10.71
CA GLU A 473 3.37 1.94 9.74
C GLU A 473 4.50 0.91 9.94
N LEU A 474 4.73 0.43 11.17
CA LEU A 474 5.70 -0.65 11.43
C LEU A 474 5.28 -1.97 10.75
N THR A 475 3.97 -2.23 10.63
CA THR A 475 3.44 -3.45 10.02
C THR A 475 3.55 -3.45 8.49
N ARG A 476 3.62 -2.25 7.90
CA ARG A 476 3.71 -2.05 6.44
C ARG A 476 5.11 -2.34 5.90
N ASN A 477 6.13 -2.39 6.76
CA ASN A 477 7.51 -2.70 6.39
C ASN A 477 7.89 -4.13 6.84
N PRO A 478 8.31 -5.05 5.94
CA PRO A 478 8.64 -6.43 6.30
C PRO A 478 9.69 -6.58 7.40
N LEU A 479 10.70 -5.71 7.44
CA LEU A 479 11.75 -5.75 8.47
C LEU A 479 11.18 -5.40 9.85
N LEU A 480 10.38 -4.32 9.92
CA LEU A 480 9.76 -3.87 11.17
C LEU A 480 8.65 -4.83 11.62
N LEU A 481 7.92 -5.44 10.69
CA LEU A 481 6.95 -6.50 10.99
C LEU A 481 7.64 -7.74 11.56
N THR A 482 8.78 -8.14 11.00
CA THR A 482 9.60 -9.24 11.56
C THR A 482 10.05 -8.90 12.98
N ASN A 483 10.45 -7.65 13.22
CA ASN A 483 10.80 -7.16 14.55
C ASN A 483 9.63 -7.26 15.54
N LEU A 484 8.42 -6.85 15.14
CA LEU A 484 7.21 -7.01 15.97
C LEU A 484 6.91 -8.48 16.29
N CYS A 485 7.06 -9.40 15.32
CA CYS A 485 6.93 -10.83 15.56
C CYS A 485 7.93 -11.34 16.60
N LEU A 486 9.19 -10.90 16.53
CA LEU A 486 10.23 -11.26 17.49
C LEU A 486 9.91 -10.76 18.90
N VAL A 487 9.55 -9.48 19.04
CA VAL A 487 9.15 -8.87 20.33
C VAL A 487 7.97 -9.62 20.94
N HIS A 488 6.92 -9.85 20.15
CA HIS A 488 5.73 -10.59 20.60
C HIS A 488 6.08 -12.01 21.05
N ARG A 489 6.89 -12.72 20.25
CA ARG A 489 7.30 -14.10 20.56
C ARG A 489 8.07 -14.19 21.88
N HIS A 490 8.99 -13.24 22.12
CA HIS A 490 9.85 -13.23 23.29
C HIS A 490 9.06 -12.90 24.57
N ARG A 491 8.14 -11.94 24.51
CA ARG A 491 7.33 -11.50 25.66
C ARG A 491 6.06 -12.32 25.90
N GLY A 492 5.60 -13.05 24.89
CA GLY A 492 4.28 -13.71 24.87
C GLY A 492 3.12 -12.77 24.54
N SER A 493 3.30 -11.45 24.65
CA SER A 493 2.36 -10.42 24.16
C SER A 493 3.13 -9.14 23.84
N LEU A 494 2.59 -8.30 22.95
CA LEU A 494 3.22 -7.00 22.72
C LEU A 494 3.03 -6.10 23.95
N PRO A 495 4.04 -5.30 24.33
CA PRO A 495 3.89 -4.29 25.37
C PRO A 495 2.66 -3.41 25.09
N LYS A 496 1.81 -3.19 26.10
CA LYS A 496 0.60 -2.38 25.92
C LYS A 496 0.91 -0.92 25.61
N ARG A 497 1.96 -0.37 26.24
CA ARG A 497 2.39 1.02 26.05
C ARG A 497 3.34 1.14 24.86
N ARG A 498 3.06 2.11 23.98
CA ARG A 498 3.84 2.39 22.76
C ARG A 498 5.32 2.71 23.05
N ALA A 499 5.61 3.50 24.09
CA ALA A 499 6.98 3.81 24.48
C ALA A 499 7.81 2.54 24.77
N ARG A 500 7.22 1.55 25.42
CA ARG A 500 7.88 0.27 25.71
C ARG A 500 8.00 -0.60 24.45
N LEU A 501 7.00 -0.58 23.57
CA LEU A 501 7.10 -1.24 22.27
C LEU A 501 8.28 -0.71 21.45
N TYR A 502 8.40 0.62 21.33
CA TYR A 502 9.51 1.24 20.61
C TYR A 502 10.86 0.91 21.24
N ASP A 503 10.94 0.87 22.58
CA ASP A 503 12.16 0.46 23.28
C ASP A 503 12.62 -0.94 22.85
N GLU A 504 11.71 -1.90 22.89
CA GLU A 504 12.00 -3.30 22.59
C GLU A 504 12.31 -3.51 21.11
N CYS A 505 11.60 -2.83 20.21
CA CYS A 505 11.92 -2.86 18.78
C CYS A 505 13.32 -2.29 18.48
N ILE A 506 13.72 -1.22 19.16
CA ILE A 506 15.06 -0.63 19.00
C ILE A 506 16.13 -1.60 19.53
N ASP A 507 15.89 -2.25 20.66
CA ASP A 507 16.82 -3.27 21.19
C ASP A 507 17.04 -4.40 20.19
N VAL A 508 15.98 -4.96 19.60
CA VAL A 508 16.11 -6.04 18.59
C VAL A 508 16.98 -5.60 17.41
N LEU A 509 16.77 -4.39 16.88
CA LEU A 509 17.57 -3.87 15.76
C LEU A 509 19.04 -3.65 16.15
N LEU A 510 19.30 -3.15 17.36
CA LEU A 510 20.67 -2.94 17.85
C LEU A 510 21.37 -4.27 18.21
N GLU A 511 20.63 -5.30 18.59
CA GLU A 511 21.19 -6.64 18.83
C GLU A 511 21.53 -7.40 17.55
N HIS A 512 20.75 -7.22 16.47
CA HIS A 512 21.12 -7.73 15.13
C HIS A 512 22.51 -7.24 14.73
N TRP A 513 22.80 -5.97 15.02
CA TRP A 513 24.08 -5.33 14.76
C TRP A 513 25.24 -5.93 15.56
N ARG A 514 25.02 -6.32 16.83
CA ARG A 514 26.02 -7.02 17.66
C ARG A 514 26.41 -8.38 17.08
N THR A 515 25.43 -9.15 16.61
CA THR A 515 25.65 -10.52 16.12
C THR A 515 26.40 -10.55 14.78
N ALA A 516 26.26 -9.51 13.97
CA ALA A 516 26.93 -9.35 12.67
C ALA A 516 28.42 -8.97 12.76
N LYS A 517 29.08 -9.18 13.91
CA LYS A 517 30.48 -8.79 14.19
C LYS A 517 30.80 -7.33 13.81
N GLY A 518 29.82 -6.44 13.96
CA GLY A 518 29.91 -5.02 13.63
C GLY A 518 30.91 -4.29 14.48
N LEU A 519 30.73 -4.43 15.80
CA LEU A 519 31.51 -3.74 16.80
C LEU A 519 31.99 -4.70 17.86
N GLU A 520 33.26 -5.02 17.87
CA GLU A 520 33.88 -5.52 19.09
C GLU A 520 33.95 -4.34 20.09
N GLY A 521 33.21 -4.41 21.21
CA GLY A 521 33.39 -3.50 22.34
C GLY A 521 32.23 -2.56 22.71
N MET A 522 31.09 -2.55 22.00
CA MET A 522 29.93 -1.71 22.36
C MET A 522 28.62 -2.51 22.39
N ASP A 523 27.80 -2.29 23.43
CA ASP A 523 26.48 -2.91 23.59
C ASP A 523 25.33 -2.03 23.04
N ALA A 524 24.13 -2.63 22.96
CA ALA A 524 22.93 -1.94 22.45
C ALA A 524 22.52 -0.73 23.31
N SER A 525 22.76 -0.77 24.62
CA SER A 525 22.43 0.32 25.54
C SER A 525 23.33 1.54 25.30
N GLN A 526 24.63 1.30 25.07
CA GLN A 526 25.60 2.32 24.69
C GLN A 526 25.26 2.92 23.32
N ALA A 527 24.98 2.10 22.32
CA ALA A 527 24.59 2.58 20.99
C ALA A 527 23.33 3.45 21.04
N ARG A 528 22.32 3.02 21.81
CA ARG A 528 21.11 3.81 22.06
C ARG A 528 21.40 5.15 22.74
N ARG A 529 22.34 5.20 23.70
CA ARG A 529 22.77 6.45 24.35
C ARG A 529 23.39 7.42 23.35
N VAL A 530 24.13 6.94 22.37
CA VAL A 530 24.71 7.78 21.31
C VAL A 530 23.65 8.28 20.33
N LEU A 531 22.62 7.48 20.05
CA LEU A 531 21.55 7.84 19.11
C LEU A 531 20.48 8.79 19.67
N GLN A 532 20.32 8.84 21.00
CA GLN A 532 19.37 9.74 21.68
C GLN A 532 19.59 11.23 21.33
N PRO A 533 20.80 11.80 21.48
CA PRO A 533 21.10 13.16 21.05
C PRO A 533 20.85 13.41 19.55
N VAL A 534 21.15 12.43 18.69
CA VAL A 534 20.91 12.51 17.24
C VAL A 534 19.43 12.67 16.95
N ALA A 535 18.58 11.88 17.61
CA ALA A 535 17.14 11.93 17.46
C ALA A 535 16.56 13.28 17.89
N LEU A 536 16.97 13.78 19.07
CA LEU A 536 16.54 15.09 19.54
C LEU A 536 17.00 16.20 18.60
N TRP A 537 18.26 16.16 18.16
CA TRP A 537 18.79 17.15 17.21
C TRP A 537 17.97 17.13 15.93
N LEU A 538 17.77 15.98 15.28
CA LEU A 538 16.95 15.89 14.06
C LEU A 538 15.56 16.51 14.29
N HIS A 539 14.94 16.20 15.42
CA HIS A 539 13.59 16.66 15.73
C HIS A 539 13.48 18.16 16.07
N GLN A 540 14.57 18.88 16.35
CA GLN A 540 14.55 20.33 16.67
C GLN A 540 13.94 21.22 15.59
N GLU A 541 14.02 20.81 14.33
CA GLU A 541 13.45 21.54 13.20
C GLU A 541 12.27 20.73 12.63
N SER A 542 11.13 21.38 12.45
CA SER A 542 9.93 20.71 11.93
C SER A 542 10.20 20.14 10.54
N GLY A 543 9.84 18.86 10.35
CA GLY A 543 10.11 18.13 9.11
C GLY A 543 11.56 17.66 8.91
N ARG A 544 12.50 18.00 9.81
CA ARG A 544 13.87 17.49 9.72
C ARG A 544 13.95 16.04 10.21
N THR A 545 14.09 15.15 9.24
CA THR A 545 14.20 13.70 9.45
C THR A 545 15.57 13.15 9.08
N ARG A 546 16.44 13.97 8.47
CA ARG A 546 17.71 13.56 7.87
C ARG A 546 18.78 14.63 8.03
N ALA A 547 20.03 14.23 8.21
CA ALA A 547 21.19 15.14 8.25
C ALA A 547 22.51 14.44 7.92
N THR A 548 23.49 15.22 7.48
CA THR A 548 24.81 14.71 7.10
C THR A 548 25.61 14.19 8.30
N ALA A 549 26.56 13.27 8.09
CA ALA A 549 27.50 12.87 9.14
C ALA A 549 28.27 14.07 9.71
N ALA A 550 28.59 15.06 8.88
CA ALA A 550 29.26 16.28 9.31
C ALA A 550 28.38 17.12 10.25
N GLU A 551 27.10 17.31 9.92
CA GLU A 551 26.14 18.00 10.78
C GLU A 551 25.92 17.26 12.10
N LEU A 552 25.88 15.93 12.06
CA LEU A 552 25.67 15.09 13.25
C LEU A 552 26.93 14.88 14.09
N ALA A 553 28.13 15.16 13.56
CA ALA A 553 29.39 14.89 14.24
C ALA A 553 29.45 15.55 15.62
N ALA A 554 29.10 16.84 15.71
CA ALA A 554 29.11 17.59 16.97
C ALA A 554 28.15 17.02 18.03
N VAL A 555 27.10 16.31 17.60
CA VAL A 555 26.08 15.70 18.46
C VAL A 555 26.48 14.28 18.88
N VAL A 556 27.10 13.52 17.97
CA VAL A 556 27.49 12.12 18.16
C VAL A 556 28.80 12.00 18.94
N GLU A 557 29.81 12.81 18.61
CA GLU A 557 31.16 12.67 19.16
C GLU A 557 31.22 12.76 20.69
N PRO A 558 30.53 13.70 21.37
CA PRO A 558 30.53 13.76 22.83
C PRO A 558 29.96 12.49 23.45
N ALA A 559 28.86 11.96 22.90
CA ALA A 559 28.23 10.74 23.39
C ALA A 559 29.07 9.49 23.09
N LEU A 560 29.84 9.49 22.01
CA LEU A 560 30.68 8.37 21.57
C LEU A 560 31.93 8.18 22.46
N ARG A 561 32.51 9.27 22.99
CA ARG A 561 33.73 9.23 23.82
C ARG A 561 33.62 8.29 25.03
N ASP A 562 32.42 8.19 25.61
CA ASP A 562 32.19 7.42 26.84
C ASP A 562 31.83 5.93 26.58
N THR A 563 31.92 5.45 25.33
CA THR A 563 31.40 4.12 24.94
C THR A 563 32.47 3.07 24.63
N GLY A 564 33.74 3.46 24.50
CA GLY A 564 34.81 2.54 24.10
C GLY A 564 34.76 2.11 22.63
N TRP A 565 34.06 2.88 21.78
CA TRP A 565 33.93 2.63 20.34
C TRP A 565 35.29 2.53 19.63
N PRO A 566 35.59 1.44 18.89
CA PRO A 566 36.89 1.24 18.24
C PRO A 566 37.03 1.97 16.89
N GLY A 567 35.92 2.41 16.28
CA GLY A 567 35.99 3.07 14.98
C GLY A 567 36.50 4.51 15.09
N ALA A 568 37.08 5.01 14.00
CA ALA A 568 37.83 6.26 14.03
C ALA A 568 36.98 7.54 14.17
N SER A 569 35.68 7.53 13.87
CA SER A 569 34.86 8.75 13.81
C SER A 569 33.35 8.53 14.02
N ALA A 570 32.62 9.63 14.25
CA ALA A 570 31.15 9.64 14.27
C ALA A 570 30.54 9.15 12.94
N ALA A 571 31.16 9.49 11.80
CA ALA A 571 30.72 9.02 10.49
C ALA A 571 30.82 7.49 10.38
N ALA A 572 31.87 6.89 10.94
CA ALA A 572 32.04 5.43 10.97
C ALA A 572 30.96 4.77 11.85
N PHE A 573 30.63 5.38 13.00
CA PHE A 573 29.55 4.92 13.85
C PHE A 573 28.19 4.97 13.14
N LEU A 574 27.82 6.12 12.56
CA LEU A 574 26.54 6.31 11.87
C LEU A 574 26.38 5.35 10.68
N SER A 575 27.46 5.14 9.91
CA SER A 575 27.49 4.17 8.82
C SER A 575 27.31 2.74 9.32
N ALA A 576 27.98 2.37 10.42
CA ALA A 576 27.81 1.04 11.01
C ALA A 576 26.39 0.79 11.51
N VAL A 577 25.73 1.79 12.12
CA VAL A 577 24.32 1.67 12.54
C VAL A 577 23.41 1.52 11.31
N ARG A 578 23.60 2.35 10.28
CA ARG A 578 22.84 2.26 9.03
C ARG A 578 22.96 0.89 8.37
N ASP A 579 24.19 0.38 8.25
CA ASP A 579 24.49 -0.76 7.38
C ASP A 579 24.20 -2.12 8.06
N ARG A 580 24.22 -2.20 9.40
CA ARG A 580 24.01 -3.49 10.10
C ARG A 580 22.91 -3.54 11.16
N SER A 581 22.35 -2.43 11.63
CA SER A 581 21.17 -2.47 12.54
C SER A 581 19.85 -2.22 11.81
N GLY A 582 19.87 -1.45 10.71
CA GLY A 582 18.66 -0.98 10.05
C GLY A 582 17.87 0.06 10.87
N LEU A 583 18.39 0.53 12.01
CA LEU A 583 17.73 1.58 12.80
C LEU A 583 17.87 2.95 12.13
N LEU A 584 19.03 3.20 11.52
CA LEU A 584 19.26 4.35 10.66
C LEU A 584 19.17 3.95 9.19
N THR A 585 18.80 4.91 8.37
CA THR A 585 18.75 4.82 6.92
C THR A 585 19.68 5.88 6.34
N GLY A 586 20.39 5.50 5.28
CA GLY A 586 21.25 6.42 4.53
C GLY A 586 20.54 6.90 3.29
N TRP A 587 20.68 8.20 3.03
CA TRP A 587 20.22 8.88 1.83
C TRP A 587 21.46 9.45 1.12
N GLY A 588 21.97 8.73 0.11
CA GLY A 588 23.28 9.02 -0.47
C GLY A 588 24.44 8.82 0.53
N ARG A 589 25.60 9.42 0.24
CA ARG A 589 26.88 9.18 0.94
C ARG A 589 26.89 9.66 2.39
N GLU A 590 26.14 10.72 2.72
CA GLU A 590 26.33 11.42 3.99
C GLU A 590 25.08 11.61 4.82
N ARG A 591 23.85 11.48 4.31
CA ARG A 591 22.66 11.80 5.10
C ARG A 591 22.10 10.59 5.84
N PHE A 592 21.91 10.75 7.15
CA PHE A 592 21.39 9.76 8.08
C PHE A 592 20.05 10.22 8.64
N GLY A 593 19.11 9.30 8.74
CA GLY A 593 17.82 9.50 9.39
C GLY A 593 17.30 8.19 9.97
N PHE A 594 16.38 8.23 10.93
CA PHE A 594 15.80 7.00 11.48
C PHE A 594 14.90 6.31 10.46
N MET A 595 14.87 4.97 10.49
CA MET A 595 14.02 4.18 9.58
C MET A 595 12.53 4.46 9.78
N HIS A 596 12.14 4.83 11.00
CA HIS A 596 10.76 5.10 11.36
C HIS A 596 10.69 6.31 12.28
N LEU A 597 9.76 7.24 12.00
CA LEU A 597 9.62 8.49 12.76
C LEU A 597 9.31 8.24 14.24
N GLY A 598 8.52 7.21 14.56
CA GLY A 598 8.26 6.79 15.95
C GLY A 598 9.53 6.42 16.73
N PHE A 599 10.58 5.91 16.07
CA PHE A 599 11.86 5.66 16.74
C PHE A 599 12.62 6.96 17.02
N GLN A 600 12.58 7.92 16.09
CA GLN A 600 13.14 9.26 16.31
C GLN A 600 12.40 9.97 17.45
N GLU A 601 11.07 9.98 17.43
CA GLU A 601 10.23 10.60 18.46
C GLU A 601 10.50 9.98 19.85
N TYR A 602 10.56 8.64 19.92
CA TYR A 602 10.87 7.92 21.16
C TYR A 602 12.29 8.23 21.69
N LEU A 603 13.31 8.20 20.84
CA LEU A 603 14.68 8.49 21.25
C LEU A 603 14.86 9.97 21.63
N ALA A 604 14.16 10.88 20.96
CA ALA A 604 14.11 12.29 21.33
C ALA A 604 13.46 12.46 22.72
N ALA A 605 12.34 11.79 23.00
CA ALA A 605 11.69 11.79 24.30
C ALA A 605 12.63 11.27 25.41
N ARG A 606 13.37 10.19 25.15
CA ARG A 606 14.38 9.68 26.10
C ARG A 606 15.51 10.67 26.37
N GLU A 607 15.98 11.37 25.33
CA GLU A 607 17.01 12.39 25.48
C GLU A 607 16.51 13.59 26.29
N ILE A 608 15.28 14.04 26.04
CA ILE A 608 14.61 15.08 26.84
C ILE A 608 14.51 14.64 28.29
N ARG A 609 14.05 13.41 28.56
CA ARG A 609 14.01 12.85 29.92
C ARG A 609 15.40 12.91 30.56
N ARG A 610 16.44 12.47 29.86
CA ARG A 610 17.82 12.46 30.37
C ARG A 610 18.31 13.87 30.72
N ARG A 611 17.99 14.87 29.90
CA ARG A 611 18.37 16.27 30.10
C ARG A 611 17.52 16.98 31.15
N ALA A 612 16.22 16.67 31.26
CA ALA A 612 15.30 17.30 32.21
C ALA A 612 15.75 17.16 33.68
N PHE A 613 16.46 16.08 34.02
CA PHE A 613 17.01 15.89 35.38
C PHE A 613 18.34 16.62 35.63
N LYS A 614 18.97 17.17 34.60
CA LYS A 614 20.31 17.79 34.68
C LYS A 614 20.32 19.27 34.33
N GLU A 615 19.41 19.69 33.44
CA GLU A 615 19.38 21.00 32.83
C GLU A 615 18.02 21.66 33.14
N GLN A 616 18.05 22.88 33.68
CA GLN A 616 16.84 23.66 33.88
C GLN A 616 16.28 24.16 32.54
N GLY A 617 14.95 24.26 32.44
CA GLY A 617 14.27 24.82 31.26
C GLY A 617 13.92 23.81 30.16
N VAL A 618 14.46 22.59 30.17
CA VAL A 618 14.18 21.57 29.13
C VAL A 618 12.69 21.26 28.98
N LEU A 619 11.99 21.06 30.10
CA LEU A 619 10.54 20.80 30.08
C LEU A 619 9.73 22.06 29.72
N LYS A 620 10.24 23.24 30.07
CA LYS A 620 9.63 24.52 29.71
C LYS A 620 9.71 24.78 28.21
N ASP A 621 10.83 24.43 27.58
CA ASP A 621 11.04 24.51 26.14
C ASP A 621 10.11 23.54 25.40
N LEU A 622 9.98 22.30 25.90
CA LEU A 622 9.03 21.34 25.34
C LEU A 622 7.58 21.81 25.52
N ALA A 623 7.21 22.32 26.70
CA ALA A 623 5.88 22.86 26.96
C ALA A 623 5.58 24.09 26.10
N GLY A 624 6.60 24.87 25.72
CA GLY A 624 6.47 25.96 24.75
C GLY A 624 6.11 25.50 23.34
N ARG A 625 6.17 24.19 23.06
CA ARG A 625 5.77 23.56 21.79
C ARG A 625 4.48 22.75 21.95
N PHE A 626 3.76 22.91 23.05
CA PHE A 626 2.48 22.23 23.28
C PHE A 626 1.48 22.65 22.20
N GLY A 627 0.82 21.67 21.56
CA GLY A 627 -0.05 21.91 20.39
C GLY A 627 0.65 21.82 19.03
N ASP A 628 1.98 21.86 18.97
CA ASP A 628 2.71 21.62 17.72
C ASP A 628 2.65 20.12 17.36
N SER A 629 1.98 19.81 16.25
CA SER A 629 1.82 18.45 15.73
C SER A 629 3.13 17.68 15.55
N TRP A 630 4.25 18.37 15.32
CA TRP A 630 5.56 17.73 15.22
C TRP A 630 6.05 17.19 16.57
N TRP A 631 5.79 17.91 17.67
CA TRP A 631 6.27 17.59 19.02
C TRP A 631 5.27 16.81 19.88
N GLN A 632 4.01 16.73 19.46
CA GLN A 632 2.94 16.05 20.20
C GLN A 632 3.33 14.63 20.63
N GLU A 633 3.78 13.80 19.70
CA GLU A 633 4.12 12.41 20.00
C GLU A 633 5.35 12.30 20.92
N VAL A 634 6.32 13.22 20.81
CA VAL A 634 7.47 13.28 21.73
C VAL A 634 7.02 13.57 23.16
N ALA A 635 6.08 14.50 23.36
CA ALA A 635 5.53 14.80 24.67
C ALA A 635 4.73 13.63 25.25
N LEU A 636 3.88 12.97 24.44
CA LEU A 636 3.13 11.79 24.87
C LEU A 636 4.07 10.62 25.24
N LEU A 637 5.07 10.34 24.41
CA LEU A 637 6.05 9.30 24.68
C LEU A 637 6.90 9.62 25.90
N LEU A 638 7.25 10.89 26.13
CA LEU A 638 7.95 11.34 27.34
C LEU A 638 7.17 11.01 28.61
N LEU A 639 5.87 11.34 28.63
CA LEU A 639 4.97 11.07 29.75
C LEU A 639 4.72 9.57 29.96
N ALA A 640 4.87 8.78 28.89
CA ALA A 640 4.75 7.32 28.92
C ALA A 640 6.05 6.59 29.33
N LEU A 641 7.17 7.30 29.55
CA LEU A 641 8.41 6.69 30.04
C LEU A 641 8.31 6.33 31.52
N GLU A 642 8.73 5.11 31.86
CA GLU A 642 8.74 4.62 33.24
C GLU A 642 9.92 5.26 34.04
N ASP A 643 9.57 5.84 35.20
CA ASP A 643 10.40 6.32 36.34
C ASP A 643 11.53 7.36 36.08
N PRO A 644 11.56 8.52 36.78
CA PRO A 644 10.51 9.10 37.61
C PRO A 644 9.50 9.90 36.77
N SER A 645 8.29 10.11 37.30
CA SER A 645 7.22 10.79 36.55
C SER A 645 7.61 12.22 36.19
N LEU A 646 7.52 12.52 34.88
CA LEU A 646 7.70 13.86 34.34
C LEU A 646 6.37 14.62 34.20
N PHE A 647 5.25 13.99 34.58
CA PHE A 647 3.92 14.56 34.39
C PHE A 647 3.73 15.88 35.12
N GLU A 648 3.95 15.90 36.43
CA GLU A 648 3.79 17.12 37.23
C GLU A 648 4.67 18.29 36.77
N PRO A 649 6.01 18.14 36.65
CA PRO A 649 6.86 19.27 36.25
C PRO A 649 6.57 19.72 34.82
N TYR A 650 6.20 18.82 33.91
CA TYR A 650 5.80 19.19 32.55
C TYR A 650 4.46 19.93 32.52
N MET A 651 3.41 19.38 33.16
CA MET A 651 2.08 19.99 33.15
C MET A 651 2.05 21.32 33.87
N ARG A 652 2.90 21.54 34.88
CA ARG A 652 3.07 22.85 35.53
C ARG A 652 3.56 23.92 34.55
N GLU A 653 4.37 23.56 33.57
CA GLU A 653 4.78 24.48 32.49
C GLU A 653 3.69 24.61 31.42
N VAL A 654 2.97 23.53 31.10
CA VAL A 654 1.90 23.52 30.08
C VAL A 654 0.71 24.39 30.48
N VAL A 655 0.22 24.32 31.72
CA VAL A 655 -0.94 25.14 32.17
C VAL A 655 -0.70 26.64 32.05
N GLN A 656 0.57 27.07 32.01
CA GLN A 656 0.97 28.47 31.81
C GLN A 656 0.89 28.91 30.34
N ARG A 657 0.62 28.01 29.40
CA ARG A 657 0.59 28.27 27.96
C ARG A 657 -0.84 28.46 27.45
N PRO A 658 -1.13 29.44 26.58
CA PRO A 658 -2.46 29.58 25.94
C PRO A 658 -2.96 28.28 25.30
N GLU A 659 -2.07 27.53 24.69
CA GLU A 659 -2.30 26.27 23.97
C GLU A 659 -2.95 25.20 24.87
N PHE A 660 -2.75 25.26 26.19
CA PHE A 660 -3.43 24.37 27.13
C PHE A 660 -4.96 24.46 27.04
N ALA A 661 -5.51 25.65 26.80
CA ALA A 661 -6.95 25.83 26.61
C ALA A 661 -7.40 25.49 25.18
N HIS A 662 -6.53 25.68 24.19
CA HIS A 662 -6.86 25.49 22.77
C HIS A 662 -6.80 24.02 22.32
N PHE A 663 -6.04 23.17 23.02
CA PHE A 663 -5.86 21.75 22.67
C PHE A 663 -6.31 20.79 23.79
N PRO A 664 -7.60 20.80 24.19
CA PRO A 664 -8.11 19.96 25.29
C PRO A 664 -7.92 18.46 25.03
N VAL A 665 -8.07 18.02 23.78
CA VAL A 665 -7.80 16.66 23.32
C VAL A 665 -6.35 16.23 23.60
N LEU A 666 -5.37 17.10 23.33
CA LEU A 666 -3.97 16.79 23.60
C LEU A 666 -3.72 16.66 25.11
N VAL A 667 -4.42 17.45 25.93
CA VAL A 667 -4.38 17.31 27.38
C VAL A 667 -4.94 15.96 27.79
N ASP A 668 -6.10 15.55 27.27
CA ASP A 668 -6.69 14.23 27.55
C ASP A 668 -5.74 13.09 27.11
N ALA A 669 -5.11 13.20 25.94
CA ALA A 669 -4.08 12.25 25.50
C ALA A 669 -2.88 12.21 26.46
N CYS A 670 -2.44 13.35 27.00
CA CYS A 670 -1.40 13.40 28.03
C CYS A 670 -1.85 12.69 29.32
N LEU A 671 -3.12 12.79 29.71
CA LEU A 671 -3.65 12.09 30.89
C LEU A 671 -3.75 10.57 30.67
N GLU A 672 -4.11 10.16 29.45
CA GLU A 672 -4.31 8.76 29.10
C GLU A 672 -3.00 8.00 28.87
N ASP A 673 -2.03 8.61 28.17
CA ASP A 673 -0.75 7.97 27.85
C ASP A 673 0.25 8.04 29.02
N ALA A 674 0.08 8.95 29.97
CA ALA A 674 1.02 9.12 31.09
C ALA A 674 1.12 7.87 31.97
N VAL A 675 2.34 7.56 32.41
CA VAL A 675 2.58 6.46 33.36
C VAL A 675 1.86 6.70 34.68
N GLU A 676 1.89 7.95 35.14
CA GLU A 676 1.27 8.45 36.37
C GLU A 676 0.71 9.85 36.12
N VAL A 677 -0.49 10.13 36.64
CA VAL A 677 -1.16 11.42 36.55
C VAL A 677 -1.31 12.05 37.94
N SER A 678 -1.34 13.38 37.98
CA SER A 678 -1.49 14.14 39.23
C SER A 678 -2.40 15.36 39.02
N SER A 679 -3.28 15.62 39.99
CA SER A 679 -4.15 16.81 40.00
C SER A 679 -3.41 18.09 40.40
N VAL A 680 -2.22 17.98 41.00
CA VAL A 680 -1.46 19.09 41.61
C VAL A 680 -1.23 20.27 40.67
N PRO A 681 -0.76 20.11 39.42
CA PRO A 681 -0.49 21.24 38.53
C PRO A 681 -1.74 22.08 38.24
N PHE A 682 -2.90 21.43 38.15
CA PHE A 682 -4.18 22.08 37.87
C PHE A 682 -4.74 22.76 39.12
N LEU A 683 -4.58 22.12 40.29
CA LEU A 683 -4.97 22.70 41.57
C LEU A 683 -4.18 23.96 41.88
N GLU A 684 -2.85 23.90 41.78
CA GLU A 684 -1.97 25.07 41.96
C GLU A 684 -2.37 26.21 41.02
N PHE A 685 -2.67 25.89 39.76
CA PHE A 685 -3.08 26.88 38.76
C PHE A 685 -4.45 27.52 39.05
N LEU A 686 -5.42 26.72 39.52
CA LEU A 686 -6.76 27.21 39.90
C LEU A 686 -6.76 27.99 41.21
N GLN A 687 -5.78 27.76 42.09
CA GLN A 687 -5.60 28.50 43.32
C GLN A 687 -4.98 29.89 43.11
N ALA A 688 -4.30 30.14 41.99
CA ALA A 688 -3.81 31.47 41.64
C ALA A 688 -4.94 32.49 41.38
N ASP A 689 -4.68 33.77 41.63
CA ASP A 689 -5.65 34.85 41.39
C ASP A 689 -6.16 34.82 39.94
N PRO A 690 -7.48 34.78 39.69
CA PRO A 690 -8.04 34.78 38.34
C PRO A 690 -7.71 36.04 37.53
N GLY A 691 -7.28 37.13 38.18
CA GLY A 691 -6.92 38.38 37.51
C GLY A 691 -8.03 38.93 36.61
N GLY A 692 -7.65 39.82 35.68
CA GLY A 692 -8.60 40.52 34.79
C GLY A 692 -8.51 40.15 33.30
N LYS A 693 -7.87 39.03 32.94
CA LYS A 693 -7.60 38.66 31.53
C LYS A 693 -8.42 37.44 31.10
N SER A 694 -9.19 37.58 30.02
CA SER A 694 -10.03 36.50 29.46
C SER A 694 -9.24 35.22 29.12
N GLU A 695 -8.02 35.35 28.57
CA GLU A 695 -7.14 34.21 28.26
C GLU A 695 -6.71 33.40 29.49
N LEU A 696 -6.57 34.03 30.66
CA LEU A 696 -6.29 33.33 31.90
C LEU A 696 -7.52 32.52 32.33
N TRP A 697 -8.71 33.10 32.18
CA TRP A 697 -9.96 32.42 32.52
C TRP A 697 -10.25 31.22 31.61
N GLN A 698 -9.92 31.29 30.31
CA GLN A 698 -10.06 30.14 29.41
C GLN A 698 -9.16 28.98 29.81
N ARG A 699 -7.92 29.25 30.23
CA ARG A 699 -7.02 28.22 30.78
C ARG A 699 -7.50 27.69 32.11
N GLN A 700 -8.01 28.54 32.99
CA GLN A 700 -8.61 28.11 34.25
C GLN A 700 -9.85 27.25 33.99
N LEU A 701 -10.68 27.57 32.99
CA LEU A 701 -11.82 26.74 32.59
C LEU A 701 -11.36 25.36 32.11
N ALA A 702 -10.30 25.29 31.29
CA ALA A 702 -9.69 24.03 30.88
C ALA A 702 -9.17 23.23 32.09
N ALA A 703 -8.48 23.88 33.03
CA ALA A 703 -8.02 23.25 34.26
C ALA A 703 -9.17 22.75 35.14
N VAL A 704 -10.30 23.48 35.23
CA VAL A 704 -11.51 23.01 35.92
C VAL A 704 -12.05 21.75 35.26
N ARG A 705 -12.11 21.68 33.93
CA ARG A 705 -12.59 20.49 33.19
C ARG A 705 -11.70 19.28 33.46
N VAL A 706 -10.37 19.46 33.42
CA VAL A 706 -9.40 18.41 33.73
C VAL A 706 -9.53 17.94 35.18
N LEU A 707 -9.61 18.88 36.12
CA LEU A 707 -9.75 18.56 37.54
C LEU A 707 -11.09 17.86 37.84
N ALA A 708 -12.18 18.27 37.17
CA ALA A 708 -13.47 17.61 37.29
C ALA A 708 -13.46 16.14 36.86
N ARG A 709 -12.49 15.73 36.02
CA ARG A 709 -12.25 14.35 35.58
C ARG A 709 -11.29 13.61 36.51
N LEU A 710 -10.17 14.24 36.89
CA LEU A 710 -9.10 13.60 37.66
C LEU A 710 -9.40 13.51 39.16
N ASP A 711 -9.95 14.58 39.74
CA ASP A 711 -10.16 14.72 41.17
C ASP A 711 -11.40 15.58 41.45
N PRO A 712 -12.62 15.02 41.30
CA PRO A 712 -13.86 15.72 41.57
C PRO A 712 -13.95 16.26 43.01
N GLY A 713 -13.35 15.55 43.98
CA GLY A 713 -13.34 15.95 45.38
C GLY A 713 -12.54 17.23 45.62
N ALA A 714 -11.38 17.37 44.98
CA ALA A 714 -10.62 18.61 45.06
C ALA A 714 -11.33 19.78 44.36
N LEU A 715 -12.15 19.51 43.34
CA LEU A 715 -13.00 20.53 42.72
C LEU A 715 -14.13 21.00 43.64
N GLU A 716 -14.71 20.11 44.46
CA GLU A 716 -15.72 20.47 45.47
C GLU A 716 -15.14 21.43 46.53
N VAL A 717 -13.89 21.21 46.95
CA VAL A 717 -13.19 22.13 47.88
C VAL A 717 -13.05 23.53 47.27
N LEU A 718 -12.90 23.63 45.95
CA LEU A 718 -12.80 24.90 45.23
C LEU A 718 -14.18 25.50 44.84
N HIS A 719 -15.29 24.80 45.09
CA HIS A 719 -16.62 25.16 44.59
C HIS A 719 -17.04 26.59 44.97
N ASP A 720 -16.96 26.95 46.26
CA ASP A 720 -17.39 28.27 46.75
C ASP A 720 -16.64 29.42 46.06
N ARG A 721 -15.35 29.20 45.79
CA ARG A 721 -14.50 30.15 45.07
C ARG A 721 -14.83 30.20 43.58
N LEU A 722 -14.95 29.04 42.92
CA LEU A 722 -15.24 28.97 41.48
C LEU A 722 -16.65 29.48 41.14
N SER A 723 -17.61 29.32 42.05
CA SER A 723 -18.96 29.90 41.93
C SER A 723 -18.96 31.43 41.96
N ARG A 724 -17.90 32.06 42.50
CA ARG A 724 -17.69 33.52 42.48
C ARG A 724 -16.67 33.95 41.42
N HIS A 725 -16.24 33.05 40.54
CA HIS A 725 -15.22 33.35 39.53
C HIS A 725 -15.71 34.44 38.55
N PRO A 726 -14.83 35.34 38.04
CA PRO A 726 -15.22 36.38 37.08
C PRO A 726 -15.82 35.85 35.78
N SER A 727 -15.29 34.73 35.25
CA SER A 727 -15.81 34.06 34.05
C SER A 727 -17.19 33.43 34.28
N MET A 728 -18.15 33.79 33.42
CA MET A 728 -19.49 33.21 33.40
C MET A 728 -19.45 31.71 33.07
N ASP A 729 -18.58 31.28 32.16
CA ASP A 729 -18.47 29.88 31.74
C ASP A 729 -18.03 28.96 32.87
N ILE A 730 -17.10 29.41 33.71
CA ILE A 730 -16.67 28.64 34.90
C ILE A 730 -17.82 28.54 35.90
N ARG A 731 -18.54 29.63 36.16
CA ARG A 731 -19.72 29.60 37.05
C ARG A 731 -20.81 28.69 36.49
N ALA A 732 -21.08 28.78 35.19
CA ALA A 732 -22.07 27.97 34.50
C ALA A 732 -21.69 26.48 34.49
N LEU A 733 -20.41 26.13 34.30
CA LEU A 733 -19.95 24.74 34.35
C LEU A 733 -20.14 24.14 35.75
N VAL A 734 -19.84 24.92 36.79
CA VAL A 734 -19.97 24.51 38.18
C VAL A 734 -21.44 24.47 38.63
N ALA A 735 -22.31 25.32 38.07
CA ALA A 735 -23.76 25.36 38.34
C ALA A 735 -24.58 24.36 37.50
N GLY A 736 -24.21 24.15 36.23
CA GLY A 736 -24.94 23.38 35.22
C GLY A 736 -24.93 21.88 35.44
N ARG A 737 -23.98 21.34 36.23
CA ARG A 737 -24.08 19.97 36.78
C ARG A 737 -25.34 19.74 37.62
N ARG A 738 -26.09 20.79 37.96
CA ARG A 738 -27.38 20.73 38.67
C ARG A 738 -28.61 20.86 37.77
N ALA A 739 -28.48 21.18 36.48
CA ALA A 739 -29.58 21.65 35.63
C ALA A 739 -29.90 20.79 34.37
N SER A 740 -29.31 19.61 34.18
CA SER A 740 -29.52 18.78 32.98
C SER A 740 -30.75 17.86 33.01
N VAL A 741 -31.82 18.23 33.73
CA VAL A 741 -33.04 17.43 33.86
C VAL A 741 -34.18 18.32 33.38
N ASP A 742 -34.80 17.99 32.23
CA ASP A 742 -36.21 18.30 31.88
C ASP A 742 -36.57 18.11 30.38
N GLN A 743 -35.72 17.48 29.55
CA GLN A 743 -36.15 16.91 28.26
C GLN A 743 -36.04 15.38 28.28
N GLU A 744 -37.08 14.71 27.78
CA GLU A 744 -37.11 13.25 27.63
C GLU A 744 -36.16 12.85 26.49
N VAL A 745 -35.05 12.20 26.84
CA VAL A 745 -34.04 11.68 25.89
C VAL A 745 -34.33 10.20 25.65
N TRP A 746 -34.61 9.84 24.41
CA TRP A 746 -34.74 8.44 24.03
C TRP A 746 -33.38 7.86 23.67
N ARG A 747 -33.10 6.65 24.15
CA ARG A 747 -31.86 5.93 23.84
C ARG A 747 -32.19 4.72 22.99
N GLU A 748 -31.62 4.65 21.80
CA GLU A 748 -31.75 3.48 20.95
C GLU A 748 -30.97 2.29 21.52
N GLU A 749 -31.57 1.09 21.54
CA GLU A 749 -31.08 -0.07 22.29
C GLU A 749 -29.80 -0.70 21.72
N ARG A 750 -29.58 -0.67 20.41
CA ARG A 750 -28.41 -1.31 19.75
C ARG A 750 -27.13 -0.49 19.91
N THR A 751 -27.23 0.83 19.86
CA THR A 751 -26.09 1.75 19.80
C THR A 751 -25.96 2.67 21.01
N GLY A 752 -27.01 2.75 21.83
CA GLY A 752 -27.10 3.75 22.90
C GLY A 752 -27.26 5.19 22.37
N TYR A 753 -27.62 5.35 21.09
CA TYR A 753 -27.73 6.65 20.45
C TYR A 753 -28.88 7.48 21.04
N GLU A 754 -28.59 8.72 21.44
CA GLU A 754 -29.55 9.64 22.05
C GLU A 754 -30.36 10.38 20.98
N LEU A 755 -31.68 10.28 21.07
CA LEU A 755 -32.66 10.94 20.21
C LEU A 755 -33.52 11.91 21.04
N VAL A 756 -33.90 13.02 20.43
CA VAL A 756 -34.81 14.02 21.01
C VAL A 756 -36.01 14.27 20.09
N TRP A 757 -37.16 14.64 20.68
CA TRP A 757 -38.39 14.96 19.94
C TRP A 757 -38.26 16.31 19.24
N ILE A 758 -38.49 16.32 17.94
CA ILE A 758 -38.61 17.53 17.14
C ILE A 758 -40.09 17.73 16.80
N PRO A 759 -40.75 18.79 17.31
CA PRO A 759 -42.18 18.99 17.11
C PRO A 759 -42.50 19.37 15.66
N PRO A 760 -43.68 18.98 15.13
CA PRO A 760 -44.12 19.42 13.80
C PRO A 760 -44.23 20.95 13.74
N GLY A 761 -43.98 21.53 12.58
CA GLY A 761 -44.05 22.97 12.39
C GLY A 761 -43.83 23.40 10.94
N SER A 762 -44.04 24.69 10.69
CA SER A 762 -43.70 25.32 9.42
C SER A 762 -42.58 26.33 9.63
N PHE A 763 -41.67 26.43 8.65
CA PHE A 763 -40.59 27.41 8.67
C PHE A 763 -40.25 27.88 7.25
N THR A 764 -39.56 29.01 7.17
CA THR A 764 -38.99 29.51 5.91
C THR A 764 -37.61 28.87 5.71
N MET A 765 -37.49 28.05 4.66
CA MET A 765 -36.26 27.37 4.28
C MET A 765 -35.47 28.19 3.26
N GLY A 766 -34.14 28.25 3.42
CA GLY A 766 -33.24 29.05 2.60
C GLY A 766 -32.79 30.35 3.26
N SER A 767 -32.11 31.22 2.50
CA SER A 767 -31.62 32.51 2.98
C SER A 767 -32.14 33.69 2.15
N PRO A 768 -32.51 34.82 2.79
CA PRO A 768 -32.98 36.01 2.07
C PRO A 768 -31.82 36.64 1.29
N GLU A 769 -32.12 37.37 0.21
CA GLU A 769 -31.08 38.02 -0.60
C GLU A 769 -30.18 38.98 0.20
N SER A 770 -30.69 39.52 1.31
CA SER A 770 -29.96 40.40 2.21
C SER A 770 -29.05 39.68 3.22
N GLU A 771 -29.10 38.34 3.32
CA GLU A 771 -28.26 37.60 4.27
C GLU A 771 -26.78 37.72 3.88
N LYS A 772 -25.96 38.19 4.83
CA LYS A 772 -24.52 38.36 4.63
C LYS A 772 -23.87 37.02 4.32
N GLU A 773 -23.00 37.01 3.30
CA GLU A 773 -22.18 35.85 2.90
C GLU A 773 -22.98 34.65 2.36
N ARG A 774 -24.24 34.84 1.95
CA ARG A 774 -25.02 33.81 1.25
C ARG A 774 -24.41 33.40 -0.09
N TYR A 775 -24.82 32.24 -0.58
CA TYR A 775 -24.61 31.79 -1.96
C TYR A 775 -25.94 31.71 -2.71
N ASP A 776 -25.86 31.80 -4.04
CA ASP A 776 -27.05 31.89 -4.90
C ASP A 776 -27.93 30.64 -4.85
N TYR A 777 -27.36 29.47 -4.53
CA TYR A 777 -28.05 28.18 -4.48
C TYR A 777 -28.84 27.93 -3.19
N GLU A 778 -28.84 28.88 -2.25
CA GLU A 778 -29.59 28.82 -0.99
C GLU A 778 -31.00 29.43 -1.09
N GLY A 779 -31.39 29.91 -2.27
CA GLY A 779 -32.71 30.48 -2.53
C GLY A 779 -33.47 29.79 -3.68
N PRO A 780 -34.70 30.24 -3.96
CA PRO A 780 -35.45 31.23 -3.20
C PRO A 780 -35.91 30.71 -1.82
N GLU A 781 -36.18 31.64 -0.90
CA GLU A 781 -36.86 31.30 0.34
C GLU A 781 -38.26 30.77 0.05
N HIS A 782 -38.65 29.68 0.72
CA HIS A 782 -39.98 29.09 0.57
C HIS A 782 -40.46 28.48 1.90
N GLU A 783 -41.77 28.39 2.05
CA GLU A 783 -42.38 27.79 3.24
C GLU A 783 -42.38 26.26 3.14
N VAL A 784 -41.90 25.59 4.19
CA VAL A 784 -41.87 24.13 4.29
C VAL A 784 -42.56 23.69 5.57
N HIS A 785 -43.41 22.68 5.46
CA HIS A 785 -44.08 22.03 6.57
C HIS A 785 -43.40 20.70 6.92
N VAL A 786 -42.90 20.59 8.15
CA VAL A 786 -42.19 19.41 8.66
C VAL A 786 -43.05 18.71 9.71
N ARG A 787 -43.18 17.39 9.59
CA ARG A 787 -43.90 16.55 10.59
C ARG A 787 -43.07 16.38 11.85
N GLY A 788 -43.65 15.87 12.94
CA GLY A 788 -42.87 15.54 14.14
C GLY A 788 -42.03 14.29 13.92
N PHE A 789 -40.79 14.28 14.43
CA PHE A 789 -39.86 13.17 14.30
C PHE A 789 -38.83 13.14 15.44
N LEU A 790 -38.09 12.04 15.52
CA LEU A 790 -36.94 11.90 16.42
C LEU A 790 -35.65 12.24 15.68
N MET A 791 -34.79 13.06 16.27
CA MET A 791 -33.47 13.37 15.71
C MET A 791 -32.35 13.08 16.68
N GLY A 792 -31.23 12.59 16.15
CA GLY A 792 -29.96 12.45 16.88
C GLY A 792 -29.57 13.73 17.58
N ARG A 793 -29.41 13.63 18.90
CA ARG A 793 -28.99 14.73 19.77
C ARG A 793 -27.63 15.33 19.37
N TYR A 794 -26.77 14.46 18.84
CA TYR A 794 -25.42 14.72 18.37
C TYR A 794 -25.21 14.05 17.00
N PRO A 795 -24.19 14.41 16.21
CA PRO A 795 -23.70 13.56 15.13
C PRO A 795 -23.32 12.16 15.63
N VAL A 796 -23.34 11.15 14.76
CA VAL A 796 -22.91 9.78 15.09
C VAL A 796 -21.45 9.79 15.54
N THR A 797 -21.16 9.22 16.70
CA THR A 797 -19.81 9.18 17.27
C THR A 797 -19.00 8.00 16.76
N ASN A 798 -17.67 8.08 16.89
CA ASN A 798 -16.78 6.95 16.60
C ASN A 798 -17.14 5.69 17.41
N ALA A 799 -17.52 5.82 18.69
CA ALA A 799 -17.92 4.66 19.50
C ALA A 799 -19.17 3.95 18.95
N GLN A 800 -20.16 4.73 18.49
CA GLN A 800 -21.38 4.19 17.91
C GLN A 800 -21.11 3.55 16.55
N TYR A 801 -20.31 4.22 15.71
CA TYR A 801 -19.91 3.68 14.41
C TYR A 801 -19.03 2.41 14.54
N ALA A 802 -18.17 2.33 15.56
CA ALA A 802 -17.38 1.13 15.85
C ALA A 802 -18.28 -0.07 16.20
N THR A 803 -19.43 0.17 16.83
CA THR A 803 -20.42 -0.88 17.11
C THR A 803 -21.04 -1.41 15.81
N PHE A 804 -21.32 -0.53 14.85
CA PHE A 804 -21.75 -0.90 13.50
C PHE A 804 -20.69 -1.71 12.76
N LEU A 805 -19.42 -1.28 12.76
CA LEU A 805 -18.32 -2.00 12.11
C LEU A 805 -18.12 -3.40 12.70
N LYS A 806 -18.26 -3.54 14.03
CA LYS A 806 -18.18 -4.85 14.70
C LYS A 806 -19.29 -5.81 14.25
N ALA A 807 -20.48 -5.28 13.97
CA ALA A 807 -21.61 -6.07 13.48
C ALA A 807 -21.54 -6.37 11.97
N ASN A 808 -20.77 -5.58 11.20
CA ASN A 808 -20.69 -5.62 9.74
C ASN A 808 -19.22 -5.64 9.28
N PRO A 809 -18.49 -6.77 9.45
CA PRO A 809 -17.05 -6.85 9.23
C PRO A 809 -16.61 -6.67 7.76
N GLU A 810 -17.55 -6.72 6.81
CA GLU A 810 -17.33 -6.41 5.40
C GLU A 810 -17.22 -4.91 5.11
N VAL A 811 -17.66 -4.05 6.05
CA VAL A 811 -17.56 -2.60 5.92
C VAL A 811 -16.16 -2.15 6.32
N SER A 812 -15.49 -1.43 5.41
CA SER A 812 -14.16 -0.88 5.67
C SER A 812 -14.23 0.30 6.64
N GLU A 813 -13.39 0.25 7.67
CA GLU A 813 -13.19 1.33 8.61
C GLU A 813 -12.82 2.64 7.89
N PRO A 814 -13.27 3.82 8.38
CA PRO A 814 -12.82 5.10 7.85
C PRO A 814 -11.30 5.24 7.91
N GLU A 815 -10.66 5.57 6.79
CA GLU A 815 -9.19 5.70 6.66
C GLU A 815 -8.59 6.68 7.69
N PHE A 816 -9.34 7.74 8.00
CA PHE A 816 -8.93 8.79 8.93
C PHE A 816 -8.76 8.29 10.38
N TRP A 817 -9.35 7.15 10.75
CA TRP A 817 -9.23 6.59 12.10
C TRP A 817 -7.82 6.08 12.45
N ALA A 818 -6.94 5.97 11.45
CA ALA A 818 -5.52 5.75 11.72
C ALA A 818 -4.87 6.94 12.44
N ASP A 819 -5.38 8.16 12.29
CA ASP A 819 -4.88 9.34 13.00
C ASP A 819 -5.67 9.54 14.31
N ARG A 820 -4.95 9.73 15.41
CA ARG A 820 -5.55 9.98 16.74
C ARG A 820 -6.43 11.23 16.77
N LYS A 821 -6.20 12.19 15.87
CA LYS A 821 -7.04 13.39 15.74
C LYS A 821 -8.50 13.09 15.39
N PHE A 822 -8.80 11.92 14.82
CA PHE A 822 -10.10 11.60 14.24
C PHE A 822 -10.76 10.34 14.80
N ASN A 823 -10.15 9.68 15.79
CA ASN A 823 -10.57 8.34 16.24
C ASN A 823 -11.02 8.25 17.70
N GLU A 824 -11.14 9.39 18.40
CA GLU A 824 -11.58 9.37 19.79
C GLU A 824 -13.05 8.97 19.91
N ALA A 825 -13.38 8.21 20.96
CA ALA A 825 -14.67 7.55 21.10
C ALA A 825 -15.89 8.51 21.01
N GLN A 826 -15.77 9.72 21.57
CA GLN A 826 -16.86 10.71 21.63
C GLN A 826 -16.78 11.78 20.54
N GLN A 827 -15.77 11.74 19.66
CA GLN A 827 -15.75 12.58 18.46
C GLN A 827 -16.81 12.09 17.47
N PRO A 828 -17.36 13.00 16.63
CA PRO A 828 -18.17 12.59 15.50
C PRO A 828 -17.35 11.71 14.55
N VAL A 829 -17.99 10.71 13.97
CA VAL A 829 -17.37 9.90 12.92
C VAL A 829 -17.09 10.78 11.71
N VAL A 830 -15.87 10.68 11.19
CA VAL A 830 -15.42 11.36 9.99
C VAL A 830 -14.87 10.37 8.96
N GLY A 831 -14.79 10.77 7.69
CA GLY A 831 -14.28 9.90 6.64
C GLY A 831 -15.30 8.87 6.18
N VAL A 832 -16.60 9.18 6.30
CA VAL A 832 -17.70 8.33 5.87
C VAL A 832 -18.36 8.91 4.62
N SER A 833 -18.67 8.03 3.68
CA SER A 833 -19.41 8.39 2.47
C SER A 833 -20.91 8.46 2.78
N TRP A 834 -21.70 9.01 1.86
CA TRP A 834 -23.16 8.98 1.98
C TRP A 834 -23.69 7.54 2.01
N ASP A 835 -23.10 6.65 1.22
CA ASP A 835 -23.46 5.23 1.20
C ASP A 835 -23.16 4.56 2.55
N ASP A 836 -22.07 4.94 3.22
CA ASP A 836 -21.73 4.43 4.55
C ASP A 836 -22.68 4.95 5.63
N ALA A 837 -23.02 6.24 5.58
CA ALA A 837 -23.96 6.89 6.49
C ALA A 837 -25.36 6.26 6.37
N ARG A 838 -25.82 6.01 5.14
CA ARG A 838 -27.09 5.32 4.88
C ARG A 838 -27.09 3.88 5.40
N ARG A 839 -26.02 3.10 5.16
CA ARG A 839 -25.90 1.73 5.67
C ARG A 839 -25.95 1.67 7.20
N PHE A 840 -25.26 2.60 7.87
CA PHE A 840 -25.34 2.73 9.33
C PHE A 840 -26.79 3.02 9.77
N ALA A 841 -27.43 4.02 9.14
CA ALA A 841 -28.78 4.42 9.50
C ALA A 841 -29.77 3.25 9.36
N GLU A 842 -29.73 2.53 8.23
CA GLU A 842 -30.56 1.34 7.99
C GLU A 842 -30.31 0.24 9.03
N TRP A 843 -29.04 -0.04 9.35
CA TRP A 843 -28.67 -1.03 10.36
C TRP A 843 -29.18 -0.65 11.77
N ALA A 844 -29.19 0.65 12.09
CA ALA A 844 -29.73 1.19 13.33
C ALA A 844 -31.28 1.26 13.34
N GLY A 845 -31.97 0.88 12.24
CA GLY A 845 -33.42 1.00 12.12
C GLY A 845 -33.91 2.43 11.95
N MET A 846 -33.05 3.30 11.42
CA MET A 846 -33.26 4.74 11.25
C MET A 846 -33.04 5.14 9.79
N ARG A 847 -33.06 6.44 9.50
CA ARG A 847 -32.69 7.02 8.20
C ARG A 847 -31.87 8.29 8.38
N LEU A 848 -31.27 8.77 7.28
CA LEU A 848 -30.73 10.12 7.24
C LEU A 848 -31.88 11.16 7.30
N PRO A 849 -31.66 12.33 7.92
CA PRO A 849 -32.62 13.43 7.85
C PRO A 849 -32.83 13.87 6.40
N THR A 850 -34.02 14.36 6.09
CA THR A 850 -34.18 15.18 4.88
C THR A 850 -33.51 16.53 5.10
N GLU A 851 -33.17 17.21 4.02
CA GLU A 851 -32.57 18.52 4.09
C GLU A 851 -33.49 19.53 4.81
N ALA A 852 -34.79 19.46 4.53
CA ALA A 852 -35.80 20.27 5.20
C ALA A 852 -35.89 19.97 6.71
N GLU A 853 -35.87 18.70 7.10
CA GLU A 853 -35.85 18.29 8.51
C GLU A 853 -34.59 18.81 9.22
N TRP A 854 -33.44 18.72 8.56
CA TRP A 854 -32.18 19.20 9.12
C TRP A 854 -32.19 20.71 9.34
N GLU A 855 -32.60 21.51 8.35
CA GLU A 855 -32.60 22.98 8.50
C GLU A 855 -33.65 23.45 9.51
N TYR A 856 -34.83 22.85 9.53
CA TYR A 856 -35.86 23.11 10.54
C TYR A 856 -35.33 22.84 11.96
N ALA A 857 -34.72 21.68 12.14
CA ALA A 857 -34.14 21.26 13.41
C ALA A 857 -32.97 22.15 13.84
N CYS A 858 -32.11 22.56 12.89
CA CYS A 858 -30.99 23.47 13.13
C CYS A 858 -31.49 24.83 13.64
N ARG A 859 -32.45 25.43 12.93
CA ARG A 859 -33.01 26.75 13.24
C ARG A 859 -33.78 26.78 14.55
N ALA A 860 -34.50 25.71 14.90
CA ALA A 860 -35.28 25.61 16.15
C ALA A 860 -36.13 26.86 16.46
N GLY A 861 -36.79 27.40 15.42
CA GLY A 861 -37.65 28.59 15.49
C GLY A 861 -36.92 29.94 15.37
N THR A 862 -35.64 29.95 15.05
CA THR A 862 -34.87 31.17 14.72
C THR A 862 -34.82 31.41 13.21
N THR A 863 -34.62 32.66 12.80
CA THR A 863 -34.42 33.07 11.40
C THR A 863 -33.00 33.58 11.15
N THR A 864 -32.11 33.42 12.13
CA THR A 864 -30.74 33.95 12.12
C THR A 864 -29.79 32.99 11.42
N ARG A 865 -28.57 33.45 11.11
CA ARG A 865 -27.48 32.67 10.49
C ARG A 865 -27.10 31.45 11.32
N PHE A 866 -27.05 31.62 12.65
CA PHE A 866 -26.80 30.60 13.65
C PHE A 866 -27.95 30.61 14.68
N TYR A 867 -28.32 29.48 15.28
CA TYR A 867 -29.43 29.48 16.26
C TYR A 867 -29.14 30.32 17.53
N THR A 868 -27.90 30.76 17.72
CA THR A 868 -27.45 31.67 18.77
C THR A 868 -27.46 33.16 18.39
N GLY A 869 -27.55 33.49 17.08
CA GLY A 869 -27.52 34.86 16.56
C GLY A 869 -26.95 34.98 15.14
N ASP A 870 -26.60 36.20 14.73
CA ASP A 870 -26.14 36.53 13.36
C ASP A 870 -24.65 36.89 13.27
N LYS A 871 -23.98 37.07 14.41
CA LYS A 871 -22.57 37.45 14.47
C LYS A 871 -21.68 36.22 14.52
N GLU A 872 -20.44 36.36 14.10
CA GLU A 872 -19.43 35.30 14.18
C GLU A 872 -19.16 34.84 15.62
N GLU A 873 -19.23 35.75 16.60
CA GLU A 873 -19.15 35.43 18.03
C GLU A 873 -20.27 34.47 18.48
N ASP A 874 -21.44 34.53 17.84
CA ASP A 874 -22.56 33.65 18.15
C ASP A 874 -22.28 32.21 17.70
N LEU A 875 -21.56 32.02 16.59
CA LEU A 875 -21.10 30.69 16.15
C LEU A 875 -20.13 30.07 17.18
N GLY A 876 -19.29 30.88 17.84
CA GLY A 876 -18.38 30.40 18.88
C GLY A 876 -19.07 29.69 20.06
N ARG A 877 -20.32 30.07 20.36
CA ARG A 877 -21.17 29.42 21.37
C ARG A 877 -21.85 28.16 20.88
N ALA A 878 -22.16 28.10 19.58
CA ALA A 878 -22.95 27.03 18.96
C ALA A 878 -22.11 25.90 18.31
N GLY A 879 -20.86 26.18 17.93
CA GLY A 879 -20.14 25.33 16.99
C GLY A 879 -18.61 25.36 17.07
N TRP A 880 -18.01 24.32 16.48
CA TRP A 880 -16.57 24.17 16.27
C TRP A 880 -16.22 24.49 14.80
N TYR A 881 -15.39 25.49 14.56
CA TYR A 881 -15.04 26.00 13.23
C TYR A 881 -13.58 26.44 13.18
N SER A 882 -13.10 26.89 12.01
CA SER A 882 -11.68 27.14 11.72
C SER A 882 -10.95 27.93 12.82
N ALA A 883 -11.59 28.95 13.40
CA ALA A 883 -10.98 29.81 14.40
C ALA A 883 -10.89 29.21 15.81
N ASN A 884 -11.72 28.22 16.17
CA ASN A 884 -11.80 27.70 17.54
C ASN A 884 -11.59 26.18 17.67
N ALA A 885 -11.49 25.44 16.55
CA ALA A 885 -11.40 23.98 16.58
C ALA A 885 -9.96 23.42 16.61
N GLY A 886 -8.93 24.25 16.42
CA GLY A 886 -7.53 23.79 16.50
C GLY A 886 -7.15 22.74 15.46
N GLY A 887 -7.87 22.67 14.34
CA GLY A 887 -7.55 21.80 13.21
C GLY A 887 -7.97 20.33 13.34
N GLN A 888 -9.00 20.02 14.13
CA GLN A 888 -9.55 18.67 14.29
C GLN A 888 -11.00 18.68 14.80
N PRO A 889 -11.78 17.59 14.67
CA PRO A 889 -13.10 17.49 15.30
C PRO A 889 -12.98 17.39 16.83
N HIS A 890 -14.06 17.74 17.52
CA HIS A 890 -14.14 17.69 18.99
C HIS A 890 -15.22 16.74 19.45
N ALA A 891 -15.11 16.29 20.70
CA ALA A 891 -16.16 15.50 21.33
C ALA A 891 -17.52 16.20 21.21
N VAL A 892 -18.55 15.42 20.87
CA VAL A 892 -19.91 15.95 20.66
C VAL A 892 -20.47 16.55 21.94
N GLY A 893 -21.33 17.57 21.81
CA GLY A 893 -21.99 18.22 22.95
C GLY A 893 -21.12 19.20 23.73
N GLY A 894 -19.97 19.63 23.18
CA GLY A 894 -19.05 20.56 23.84
C GLY A 894 -19.48 22.04 23.82
N LYS A 895 -20.61 22.37 23.19
CA LYS A 895 -21.13 23.72 22.92
C LYS A 895 -22.56 23.88 23.45
N GLU A 896 -23.15 25.08 23.36
CA GLU A 896 -24.54 25.30 23.76
C GLU A 896 -25.49 24.51 22.84
N PRO A 897 -26.58 23.90 23.35
CA PRO A 897 -27.61 23.31 22.49
C PRO A 897 -28.58 24.38 21.95
N ASN A 898 -29.29 24.05 20.87
CA ASN A 898 -30.43 24.86 20.41
C ASN A 898 -31.70 24.61 21.25
N LYS A 899 -32.81 25.31 20.92
CA LYS A 899 -34.09 25.20 21.66
C LYS A 899 -34.73 23.81 21.65
N PHE A 900 -34.34 22.95 20.71
CA PHE A 900 -34.80 21.56 20.66
C PHE A 900 -33.88 20.59 21.40
N GLY A 901 -32.77 21.07 22.00
CA GLY A 901 -31.81 20.23 22.73
C GLY A 901 -30.78 19.55 21.83
N LEU A 902 -30.67 19.98 20.56
CA LEU A 902 -29.68 19.49 19.60
C LEU A 902 -28.36 20.24 19.73
N TYR A 903 -27.27 19.50 19.62
CA TYR A 903 -25.90 20.01 19.65
C TYR A 903 -25.23 19.84 18.28
N ASP A 904 -24.13 20.58 18.10
CA ASP A 904 -23.24 20.49 16.93
C ASP A 904 -23.99 20.65 15.58
N MET A 905 -25.08 21.45 15.56
CA MET A 905 -25.81 21.78 14.32
C MET A 905 -25.06 22.81 13.44
N HIS A 906 -23.99 23.40 13.98
CA HIS A 906 -23.10 24.32 13.29
C HIS A 906 -21.64 23.89 13.54
N GLY A 907 -20.90 23.57 12.48
CA GLY A 907 -19.51 23.15 12.56
C GLY A 907 -19.33 21.70 13.08
N ASN A 908 -18.15 21.43 13.61
CA ASN A 908 -17.64 20.10 13.99
C ASN A 908 -17.52 19.18 12.76
N VAL A 909 -18.60 18.72 12.14
CA VAL A 909 -18.57 17.92 10.90
C VAL A 909 -19.71 18.30 9.97
N TRP A 910 -19.46 18.22 8.66
CA TRP A 910 -20.52 18.23 7.67
C TRP A 910 -21.41 17.00 7.86
N GLU A 911 -22.71 17.16 7.63
CA GLU A 911 -23.66 16.08 7.82
C GLU A 911 -24.38 15.71 6.54
N TRP A 912 -24.29 14.43 6.17
CA TRP A 912 -25.05 13.86 5.06
C TRP A 912 -26.55 13.89 5.35
N VAL A 913 -27.33 14.37 4.38
CA VAL A 913 -28.80 14.28 4.35
C VAL A 913 -29.25 13.39 3.19
N GLU A 914 -30.53 13.02 3.15
CA GLU A 914 -31.06 12.08 2.14
C GLU A 914 -31.12 12.67 0.71
N ASP A 915 -31.23 13.99 0.60
CA ASP A 915 -31.56 14.72 -0.63
C ASP A 915 -30.48 14.67 -1.72
N ASP A 916 -30.94 14.65 -2.98
CA ASP A 916 -30.08 14.92 -4.13
C ASP A 916 -29.78 16.42 -4.24
N TRP A 917 -28.64 16.77 -4.85
CA TRP A 917 -28.27 18.16 -5.02
C TRP A 917 -29.02 18.85 -6.17
N HIS A 918 -29.57 20.04 -5.89
CA HIS A 918 -30.15 20.96 -6.88
C HIS A 918 -29.52 22.36 -6.77
N ARG A 919 -29.47 23.09 -7.90
CA ARG A 919 -28.80 24.41 -7.97
C ARG A 919 -29.61 25.55 -7.34
N SER A 920 -30.89 25.35 -7.04
CA SER A 920 -31.78 26.29 -6.36
C SER A 920 -32.93 25.53 -5.69
N TYR A 921 -33.76 26.22 -4.91
CA TYR A 921 -35.01 25.69 -4.36
C TYR A 921 -36.23 25.80 -5.30
N ASP A 922 -36.01 26.12 -6.58
CA ASP A 922 -37.11 26.22 -7.55
C ASP A 922 -37.75 24.83 -7.78
N GLY A 923 -38.97 24.64 -7.30
CA GLY A 923 -39.68 23.36 -7.36
C GLY A 923 -39.36 22.39 -6.22
N ALA A 924 -38.71 22.87 -5.15
CA ALA A 924 -38.45 22.10 -3.94
C ALA A 924 -39.76 21.61 -3.29
N PRO A 925 -39.80 20.40 -2.70
CA PRO A 925 -40.92 19.95 -1.91
C PRO A 925 -41.18 20.86 -0.70
N ASN A 926 -42.44 21.15 -0.42
CA ASN A 926 -42.87 21.96 0.72
C ASN A 926 -43.45 21.14 1.89
N ASP A 927 -43.39 19.81 1.81
CA ASP A 927 -43.97 18.87 2.79
C ASP A 927 -42.91 18.11 3.60
N GLY A 928 -41.67 18.60 3.58
CA GLY A 928 -40.54 18.07 4.37
C GLY A 928 -39.94 16.76 3.84
N ARG A 929 -40.45 16.19 2.74
CA ARG A 929 -39.88 14.99 2.12
C ARG A 929 -38.55 15.30 1.41
N ALA A 930 -37.68 14.29 1.29
CA ALA A 930 -36.43 14.42 0.55
C ALA A 930 -36.69 14.71 -0.94
N TRP A 931 -35.91 15.63 -1.51
CA TRP A 931 -35.91 15.93 -2.94
C TRP A 931 -35.00 14.94 -3.67
N ILE A 932 -35.62 13.95 -4.31
CA ILE A 932 -34.93 12.84 -4.98
C ILE A 932 -35.28 12.87 -6.47
N ASP A 933 -34.26 12.84 -7.34
CA ASP A 933 -34.45 12.80 -8.79
C ASP A 933 -34.98 11.43 -9.25
N SER A 934 -35.88 11.46 -10.23
CA SER A 934 -36.52 10.27 -10.84
C SER A 934 -36.42 10.33 -12.36
N PRO A 935 -36.16 9.20 -13.07
CA PRO A 935 -36.11 7.81 -12.58
C PRO A 935 -34.75 7.38 -12.00
N LYS A 936 -33.73 8.24 -12.03
CA LYS A 936 -32.41 7.98 -11.44
C LYS A 936 -32.00 9.17 -10.59
N ARG A 937 -31.42 8.88 -9.42
CA ARG A 937 -30.86 9.89 -8.52
C ARG A 937 -29.77 10.72 -9.20
N GLY A 938 -29.64 11.96 -8.74
CA GLY A 938 -28.57 12.88 -9.12
C GLY A 938 -27.18 12.35 -8.74
N SER A 939 -26.14 12.88 -9.38
CA SER A 939 -24.74 12.48 -9.13
C SER A 939 -24.14 13.00 -7.82
N GLY A 940 -24.80 13.99 -7.18
CA GLY A 940 -24.37 14.58 -5.92
C GLY A 940 -25.42 14.44 -4.82
N ARG A 941 -24.96 14.53 -3.57
CA ARG A 941 -25.78 14.58 -2.35
C ARG A 941 -25.50 15.86 -1.58
N VAL A 942 -26.47 16.27 -0.78
CA VAL A 942 -26.39 17.47 0.05
C VAL A 942 -25.68 17.17 1.38
N LEU A 943 -24.83 18.11 1.80
CA LEU A 943 -24.22 18.20 3.13
C LEU A 943 -24.66 19.51 3.80
N ARG A 944 -24.88 19.46 5.12
CA ARG A 944 -25.29 20.63 5.93
C ARG A 944 -24.38 20.83 7.16
N GLY A 945 -24.37 22.04 7.71
CA GLY A 945 -23.82 22.33 9.04
C GLY A 945 -22.41 22.93 9.11
N GLY A 946 -21.53 22.65 8.15
CA GLY A 946 -20.12 23.06 8.26
C GLY A 946 -19.27 22.09 9.08
N ALA A 947 -17.96 22.14 8.93
CA ALA A 947 -17.04 21.33 9.73
C ALA A 947 -16.03 22.17 10.51
N TRP A 948 -15.25 21.52 11.38
CA TRP A 948 -14.21 22.12 12.22
C TRP A 948 -13.16 22.95 11.47
N ILE A 949 -12.98 22.76 10.16
CA ILE A 949 -12.02 23.51 9.33
C ILE A 949 -12.65 24.68 8.58
N ASN A 950 -13.98 24.78 8.58
CA ASN A 950 -14.68 25.75 7.77
C ASN A 950 -14.76 27.12 8.46
N ASP A 951 -14.82 28.16 7.65
CA ASP A 951 -15.05 29.51 8.12
C ASP A 951 -16.54 29.73 8.47
N PRO A 952 -16.88 30.77 9.26
CA PRO A 952 -18.25 31.01 9.73
C PRO A 952 -19.31 31.08 8.62
N ARG A 953 -18.89 31.50 7.41
CA ARG A 953 -19.74 31.55 6.22
C ARG A 953 -20.36 30.20 5.87
N ASP A 954 -19.63 29.10 6.02
CA ASP A 954 -20.09 27.79 5.59
C ASP A 954 -20.81 27.04 6.74
N CYS A 955 -20.73 27.56 7.98
CA CYS A 955 -21.44 26.99 9.13
C CYS A 955 -22.88 27.50 9.29
N ARG A 956 -23.40 28.32 8.36
CA ARG A 956 -24.75 28.91 8.46
C ARG A 956 -25.85 27.85 8.31
N ALA A 957 -27.00 28.10 8.92
CA ALA A 957 -28.16 27.19 8.84
C ALA A 957 -28.61 26.91 7.40
N ALA A 958 -28.67 27.94 6.55
CA ALA A 958 -29.12 27.83 5.15
C ALA A 958 -28.06 27.27 4.19
N PHE A 959 -26.79 27.23 4.60
CA PHE A 959 -25.72 26.82 3.71
C PHE A 959 -25.81 25.32 3.41
N ARG A 960 -25.59 24.99 2.15
CA ARG A 960 -25.69 23.64 1.61
C ARG A 960 -24.52 23.37 0.68
N TYR A 961 -23.87 22.23 0.88
CA TYR A 961 -22.71 21.83 0.11
C TYR A 961 -23.01 20.57 -0.69
N VAL A 962 -22.43 20.45 -1.89
CA VAL A 962 -22.59 19.28 -2.75
C VAL A 962 -21.34 18.44 -2.72
N TYR A 963 -21.53 17.13 -2.61
CA TYR A 963 -20.43 16.21 -2.84
C TYR A 963 -20.89 14.86 -3.40
N VAL A 964 -19.94 14.09 -3.92
CA VAL A 964 -20.19 12.81 -4.58
C VAL A 964 -20.44 11.73 -3.51
N PRO A 965 -21.48 10.87 -3.65
CA PRO A 965 -21.95 10.01 -2.56
C PRO A 965 -20.98 8.92 -2.09
N HIS A 966 -20.03 8.48 -2.91
CA HIS A 966 -19.09 7.39 -2.59
C HIS A 966 -17.74 7.88 -2.07
N GLU A 967 -17.51 9.19 -2.07
CA GLU A 967 -16.25 9.77 -1.60
C GLU A 967 -16.22 9.93 -0.08
N ARG A 968 -15.04 9.83 0.50
CA ARG A 968 -14.80 9.92 1.96
C ARG A 968 -13.85 11.07 2.25
N LEU A 969 -14.27 12.03 3.08
CA LEU A 969 -13.41 13.12 3.55
C LEU A 969 -13.43 13.24 5.08
N GLY A 970 -12.30 13.66 5.66
CA GLY A 970 -12.09 13.79 7.11
C GLY A 970 -12.91 14.88 7.79
N THR A 971 -13.83 15.51 7.06
CA THR A 971 -14.79 16.51 7.55
C THR A 971 -16.24 16.05 7.41
N PHE A 972 -16.49 14.87 6.82
CA PHE A 972 -17.83 14.35 6.56
C PHE A 972 -18.25 13.34 7.61
N GLY A 973 -19.35 13.63 8.27
CA GLY A 973 -20.08 12.77 9.19
C GLY A 973 -21.57 12.79 8.85
N PHE A 974 -22.40 12.45 9.84
CA PHE A 974 -23.86 12.43 9.69
C PHE A 974 -24.54 12.31 11.05
N ARG A 975 -25.84 12.60 11.07
CA ARG A 975 -26.75 12.22 12.14
C ARG A 975 -27.95 11.47 11.55
N VAL A 976 -28.75 10.88 12.43
CA VAL A 976 -29.88 10.03 12.02
C VAL A 976 -31.20 10.51 12.62
N VAL A 977 -32.29 10.14 11.97
CA VAL A 977 -33.65 10.41 12.41
C VAL A 977 -34.49 9.13 12.43
N SER A 978 -35.51 9.11 13.29
CA SER A 978 -36.50 8.03 13.34
C SER A 978 -37.92 8.59 13.22
N SER A 979 -38.75 7.90 12.45
CA SER A 979 -40.16 8.23 12.20
C SER A 979 -41.08 7.80 13.36
N GLY A 980 -40.52 7.40 14.51
CA GLY A 980 -41.26 6.91 15.67
C GLY A 980 -42.33 7.89 16.11
N LEU A 981 -43.58 7.41 16.18
CA LEU A 981 -44.72 8.10 16.77
C LEU A 981 -44.31 8.65 18.14
N GLY A 982 -44.49 9.97 18.35
CA GLY A 982 -44.32 10.61 19.65
C GLY A 982 -45.22 9.99 20.73
N PRO A 983 -45.10 10.44 22.00
CA PRO A 983 -45.84 9.84 23.10
C PRO A 983 -47.34 9.77 22.78
N SER A 984 -47.90 8.57 22.87
CA SER A 984 -49.34 8.34 22.87
C SER A 984 -49.95 9.07 24.08
N GLU A 985 -50.91 9.96 23.82
CA GLU A 985 -51.77 10.59 24.84
C GLU A 985 -52.46 9.55 25.74
#